data_AF-A0A4R5U5B7-F1
#
_entry.id   AF-A0A4R5U5B7-F1
#
_cell.length_a   1.000
_cell.length_b   1.000
_cell.length_c   1.000
_cell.angle_alpha   90.00
_cell.angle_beta   90.00
_cell.angle_gamma   90.00
#
_symmetry.space_group_name_H-M   'P 1'
#
loop_
_entity.id
_entity.type
_entity.pdbx_description
1 polymer ?
#
loop_
_entity_poly.entity_id
_entity_poly.type
_entity_poly.pdbx_seq_one_letter_code
_entity_poly.pdbx_strand_id
1 'polypeptide(L)'
;MANAANGVERHVIGDTALPTPETPTPGLLLMGGGDRNYEAIRWFLGKAGHGHVVVLRASYGGEIGEEFHNDVGGVASVETFVFSSREASTDPAVLASLAKADGIFIAGGDQSNYVNFWKGTPVEDALNAHIAAGKPIGGTSAGLAILGEFLYGAMDGGSLRSPQALSDPLGDANTIERDFLRVPLLRGVVTDTHFRERDRLGRLIAFIAKAETLSDGRVVIGLGVDEDAAVAVEGDGTARVYPLTAQSGGALVVRGGFAESQQRGKPLRLARVDTVGVGSESVLHLPSGRVENAVSRQSYAVERGRLRELPASEGVPMVLAIHGGAGVERGDLDEAGLAEARAALEAALRAGHAKLQAGAPAMDAVKAAITVLEDAPSFNAGKGAVFTHDGRNELDAAVMDGASGAAGAVAGVSRVRNPILLADRVMTSSAHVMMVGAGAEAFAHEQKLDLVDPSYFRTERRWQQLQRALEAERKAQPQASVLTGDARPYFGTVGAVALDADGLLAAGTSTGGMTNKRYGRVGDAPIIGAGTWADARCAVSGTGWGEYYIRAAAAHEICARVRLRGDDIRIASDAVIDQLIPGAGGDGGAIALDANGRVAFPFNTPGMYRGWIGADGVPHVAVFREDEIVLPDGR
;
A
#
# COMPACT_ATOMS: atom_id res chain seq x y z
N MET A 1 32.10 -39.29 10.03
CA MET A 1 31.08 -40.23 10.52
C MET A 1 30.02 -39.41 11.23
N ALA A 2 28.83 -39.28 10.63
CA ALA A 2 27.75 -38.49 11.22
C ALA A 2 27.17 -39.24 12.43
N ASN A 3 27.21 -38.59 13.59
CA ASN A 3 26.66 -39.14 14.82
C ASN A 3 25.18 -38.75 14.86
N ALA A 4 24.27 -39.64 14.45
CA ALA A 4 22.82 -39.43 14.47
C ALA A 4 22.24 -39.51 15.90
N ALA A 5 22.92 -38.93 16.88
CA ALA A 5 22.39 -38.78 18.22
C ALA A 5 21.29 -37.70 18.13
N ASN A 6 20.03 -38.06 18.42
CA ASN A 6 18.85 -37.17 18.46
C ASN A 6 18.10 -36.89 17.14
N GLY A 7 18.25 -37.72 16.11
CA GLY A 7 17.41 -37.61 14.90
C GLY A 7 17.73 -36.37 14.03
N VAL A 8 19.00 -35.95 14.04
CA VAL A 8 19.57 -34.94 13.14
C VAL A 8 20.92 -35.41 12.60
N GLU A 9 21.15 -35.26 11.31
CA GLU A 9 22.45 -35.45 10.69
C GLU A 9 23.14 -34.09 10.52
N ARG A 10 24.44 -34.02 10.83
CA ARG A 10 25.25 -32.79 10.69
C ARG A 10 26.39 -33.03 9.71
N HIS A 11 26.49 -32.15 8.71
CA HIS A 11 27.61 -32.06 7.78
C HIS A 11 28.28 -30.70 7.93
N VAL A 12 29.61 -30.68 7.93
CA VAL A 12 30.40 -29.44 8.09
C VAL A 12 31.44 -29.37 6.99
N ILE A 13 31.51 -28.22 6.33
CA ILE A 13 32.47 -27.91 5.28
C ILE A 13 33.08 -26.53 5.58
N GLY A 14 34.40 -26.39 5.40
CA GLY A 14 35.14 -25.18 5.77
C GLY A 14 35.60 -25.18 7.23
N ASP A 15 35.95 -24.01 7.77
CA ASP A 15 36.49 -23.85 9.12
C ASP A 15 35.59 -22.97 10.00
N THR A 16 34.86 -23.64 10.89
CA THR A 16 33.94 -23.01 11.85
C THR A 16 34.66 -22.18 12.91
N ALA A 17 35.99 -22.21 13.01
CA ALA A 17 36.77 -21.40 13.95
C ALA A 17 37.22 -20.04 13.37
N LEU A 18 37.10 -19.83 12.05
CA LEU A 18 37.44 -18.56 11.43
C LEU A 18 36.52 -17.42 11.92
N PRO A 19 37.01 -16.17 11.92
CA PRO A 19 36.14 -15.01 12.14
C PRO A 19 35.27 -14.73 10.90
N THR A 20 34.10 -14.13 11.12
CA THR A 20 33.27 -13.58 10.04
C THR A 20 34.02 -12.44 9.33
N PRO A 21 34.27 -12.54 8.01
CA PRO A 21 35.08 -11.56 7.28
C PRO A 21 34.48 -10.15 7.24
N GLU A 22 33.17 -10.04 7.00
CA GLU A 22 32.46 -8.78 6.86
C GLU A 22 31.22 -8.75 7.76
N THR A 23 30.68 -7.56 8.04
CA THR A 23 29.48 -7.47 8.87
C THR A 23 28.26 -7.97 8.09
N PRO A 24 27.51 -8.97 8.61
CA PRO A 24 26.29 -9.42 7.95
C PRO A 24 25.27 -8.28 7.82
N THR A 25 24.54 -8.24 6.72
CA THR A 25 23.52 -7.23 6.43
C THR A 25 22.17 -7.87 6.12
N PRO A 26 21.04 -7.18 6.36
CA PRO A 26 19.74 -7.75 6.08
C PRO A 26 19.59 -8.15 4.61
N GLY A 27 18.96 -9.31 4.39
CA GLY A 27 18.66 -9.81 3.05
C GLY A 27 17.73 -11.01 3.12
N LEU A 28 16.83 -11.12 2.15
CA LEU A 28 15.93 -12.26 2.01
C LEU A 28 16.09 -12.87 0.61
N LEU A 29 16.42 -14.17 0.54
CA LEU A 29 16.55 -14.91 -0.71
C LEU A 29 15.43 -15.93 -0.88
N LEU A 30 14.64 -15.79 -1.94
CA LEU A 30 13.50 -16.65 -2.27
C LEU A 30 13.75 -17.36 -3.61
N MET A 31 14.17 -18.62 -3.59
CA MET A 31 14.40 -19.43 -4.79
C MET A 31 13.19 -20.34 -5.11
N GLY A 32 12.68 -20.27 -6.34
CA GLY A 32 11.44 -20.96 -6.71
C GLY A 32 11.56 -22.48 -6.89
N GLY A 33 12.77 -23.03 -6.95
CA GLY A 33 12.97 -24.48 -6.85
C GLY A 33 14.17 -25.07 -7.58
N GLY A 34 14.81 -24.31 -8.46
CA GLY A 34 15.99 -24.73 -9.21
C GLY A 34 17.27 -24.61 -8.39
N ASP A 35 17.99 -25.71 -8.28
CA ASP A 35 19.16 -25.86 -7.40
C ASP A 35 20.47 -25.26 -7.97
N ARG A 36 20.43 -24.24 -8.83
CA ARG A 36 21.64 -23.74 -9.54
C ARG A 36 21.72 -22.24 -9.77
N ASN A 37 20.99 -21.44 -9.00
CA ASN A 37 21.05 -19.98 -9.17
C ASN A 37 22.26 -19.38 -8.44
N TYR A 38 23.47 -19.66 -8.96
CA TYR A 38 24.73 -19.30 -8.31
C TYR A 38 24.90 -17.80 -8.10
N GLU A 39 24.30 -16.96 -8.95
CA GLU A 39 24.35 -15.50 -8.76
C GLU A 39 23.54 -15.07 -7.54
N ALA A 40 22.33 -15.59 -7.38
CA ALA A 40 21.49 -15.30 -6.23
C ALA A 40 22.08 -15.87 -4.93
N ILE A 41 22.69 -17.08 -4.99
CA ILE A 41 23.41 -17.65 -3.84
C ILE A 41 24.61 -16.76 -3.50
N ARG A 42 25.41 -16.33 -4.46
CA ARG A 42 26.56 -15.42 -4.22
C ARG A 42 26.11 -14.11 -3.57
N TRP A 43 24.98 -13.54 -4.01
CA TRP A 43 24.39 -12.37 -3.36
C TRP A 43 24.06 -12.66 -1.88
N PHE A 44 23.42 -13.79 -1.58
CA PHE A 44 23.09 -14.18 -0.21
C PHE A 44 24.34 -14.39 0.66
N LEU A 45 25.38 -15.01 0.11
CA LEU A 45 26.65 -15.19 0.81
C LEU A 45 27.35 -13.86 1.12
N GLY A 46 27.26 -12.88 0.21
CA GLY A 46 27.71 -11.52 0.46
C GLY A 46 26.91 -10.84 1.58
N LYS A 47 25.59 -11.04 1.64
CA LYS A 47 24.77 -10.58 2.77
C LYS A 47 25.17 -11.21 4.09
N ALA A 48 25.61 -12.47 4.07
CA ALA A 48 26.12 -13.18 5.24
C ALA A 48 27.57 -12.77 5.59
N GLY A 49 28.10 -11.70 4.97
CA GLY A 49 29.44 -11.19 5.22
C GLY A 49 30.54 -12.20 4.90
N HIS A 50 30.27 -13.14 3.97
CA HIS A 50 31.17 -14.24 3.63
C HIS A 50 31.53 -15.14 4.84
N GLY A 51 30.68 -15.14 5.87
CA GLY A 51 30.90 -15.81 7.15
C GLY A 51 30.42 -17.26 7.20
N HIS A 52 29.73 -17.59 8.30
CA HIS A 52 29.24 -18.94 8.58
C HIS A 52 27.78 -19.09 8.15
N VAL A 53 27.51 -20.03 7.24
CA VAL A 53 26.15 -20.31 6.78
C VAL A 53 25.65 -21.61 7.38
N VAL A 54 24.42 -21.59 7.91
CA VAL A 54 23.72 -22.80 8.34
C VAL A 54 22.65 -23.15 7.31
N VAL A 55 22.69 -24.38 6.80
CA VAL A 55 21.67 -24.92 5.90
C VAL A 55 20.79 -25.91 6.66
N LEU A 56 19.49 -25.65 6.69
CA LEU A 56 18.51 -26.52 7.32
C LEU A 56 17.75 -27.32 6.28
N ARG A 57 17.64 -28.64 6.49
CA ARG A 57 16.90 -29.57 5.64
C ARG A 57 16.03 -30.48 6.50
N ALA A 58 14.89 -30.89 5.96
CA ALA A 58 14.05 -31.95 6.55
C ALA A 58 13.87 -33.13 5.60
N SER A 59 14.59 -33.12 4.48
CA SER A 59 14.63 -34.17 3.46
C SER A 59 15.93 -34.08 2.67
N TYR A 60 16.37 -35.19 2.07
CA TYR A 60 17.61 -35.31 1.29
C TYR A 60 18.90 -35.11 2.13
N GLY A 61 20.08 -35.27 1.52
CA GLY A 61 21.38 -35.34 2.20
C GLY A 61 22.10 -33.98 2.38
N GLY A 62 23.43 -34.00 2.44
CA GLY A 62 24.27 -32.82 2.71
C GLY A 62 24.70 -31.99 1.49
N GLU A 63 24.27 -32.36 0.27
CA GLU A 63 24.88 -31.95 -1.00
C GLU A 63 24.84 -30.44 -1.24
N ILE A 64 23.79 -29.76 -0.80
CA ILE A 64 23.65 -28.30 -0.94
C ILE A 64 24.75 -27.52 -0.21
N GLY A 65 25.32 -28.09 0.86
CA GLY A 65 26.43 -27.47 1.58
C GLY A 65 27.72 -27.49 0.74
N GLU A 66 27.91 -28.54 -0.05
CA GLU A 66 29.03 -28.63 -0.99
C GLU A 66 28.90 -27.59 -2.10
N GLU A 67 27.69 -27.37 -2.61
CA GLU A 67 27.43 -26.34 -3.64
C GLU A 67 27.75 -24.92 -3.11
N PHE A 68 27.26 -24.58 -1.91
CA PHE A 68 27.49 -23.25 -1.31
C PHE A 68 28.99 -22.99 -1.07
N HIS A 69 29.73 -23.98 -0.55
CA HIS A 69 31.14 -23.80 -0.19
C HIS A 69 32.11 -24.03 -1.35
N ASN A 70 31.89 -25.04 -2.18
CA ASN A 70 32.85 -25.48 -3.21
C ASN A 70 32.55 -24.88 -4.58
N ASP A 71 31.28 -24.84 -4.99
CA ASP A 71 30.90 -24.40 -6.34
C ASP A 71 30.70 -22.89 -6.42
N VAL A 72 30.03 -22.30 -5.44
CA VAL A 72 29.86 -20.83 -5.35
C VAL A 72 31.06 -20.20 -4.64
N GLY A 73 31.41 -20.72 -3.46
CA GLY A 73 32.58 -20.33 -2.69
C GLY A 73 32.50 -18.96 -2.02
N GLY A 74 33.58 -18.61 -1.32
CA GLY A 74 33.70 -17.34 -0.59
C GLY A 74 32.93 -17.31 0.73
N VAL A 75 32.89 -18.42 1.47
CA VAL A 75 32.28 -18.49 2.82
C VAL A 75 33.27 -19.14 3.78
N ALA A 76 33.23 -18.76 5.06
CA ALA A 76 34.12 -19.33 6.07
C ALA A 76 33.79 -20.80 6.38
N SER A 77 32.49 -21.11 6.51
CA SER A 77 32.01 -22.48 6.68
C SER A 77 30.54 -22.64 6.31
N VAL A 78 30.16 -23.85 5.96
CA VAL A 78 28.76 -24.26 5.81
C VAL A 78 28.48 -25.45 6.74
N GLU A 79 27.44 -25.32 7.55
CA GLU A 79 26.93 -26.40 8.39
C GLU A 79 25.54 -26.81 7.93
N THR A 80 25.39 -28.04 7.43
CA THR A 80 24.11 -28.58 6.99
C THR A 80 23.54 -29.50 8.06
N PHE A 81 22.31 -29.21 8.52
CA PHE A 81 21.55 -30.06 9.44
C PHE A 81 20.36 -30.69 8.73
N VAL A 82 20.29 -32.02 8.73
CA VAL A 82 19.18 -32.80 8.17
C VAL A 82 18.34 -33.35 9.31
N PHE A 83 17.15 -32.78 9.51
CA PHE A 83 16.21 -33.19 10.54
C PHE A 83 15.40 -34.40 10.08
N SER A 84 15.31 -35.41 10.93
CA SER A 84 14.40 -36.56 10.74
C SER A 84 13.36 -36.69 11.85
N SER A 85 13.37 -35.79 12.84
CA SER A 85 12.46 -35.80 13.99
C SER A 85 12.26 -34.40 14.58
N ARG A 86 11.21 -34.24 15.38
CA ARG A 86 10.95 -32.99 16.11
C ARG A 86 11.90 -32.83 17.29
N GLU A 87 12.33 -33.91 17.91
CA GLU A 87 13.22 -33.92 19.08
C GLU A 87 14.57 -33.22 18.79
N ALA A 88 15.06 -33.37 17.56
CA ALA A 88 16.24 -32.69 17.03
C ALA A 88 16.18 -31.15 17.16
N SER A 89 14.99 -30.55 17.22
CA SER A 89 14.82 -29.10 17.39
C SER A 89 15.26 -28.56 18.77
N THR A 90 15.62 -29.47 19.68
CA THR A 90 16.16 -29.13 21.01
C THR A 90 17.65 -29.46 21.13
N ASP A 91 18.29 -29.95 20.06
CA ASP A 91 19.69 -30.35 20.10
C ASP A 91 20.61 -29.13 20.34
N PRO A 92 21.44 -29.13 21.40
CA PRO A 92 22.29 -27.98 21.73
C PRO A 92 23.28 -27.60 20.63
N ALA A 93 23.76 -28.56 19.82
CA ALA A 93 24.71 -28.28 18.74
C ALA A 93 24.02 -27.55 17.58
N VAL A 94 22.77 -27.90 17.27
CA VAL A 94 21.94 -27.18 16.30
C VAL A 94 21.75 -25.74 16.77
N LEU A 95 21.29 -25.55 18.01
CA LEU A 95 20.99 -24.22 18.55
C LEU A 95 22.24 -23.33 18.64
N ALA A 96 23.39 -23.89 19.02
CA ALA A 96 24.66 -23.17 19.04
C ALA A 96 25.08 -22.72 17.64
N SER A 97 24.89 -23.57 16.62
CA SER A 97 25.23 -23.25 15.24
C SER A 97 24.30 -22.17 14.66
N LEU A 98 23.00 -22.28 14.94
CA LEU A 98 22.01 -21.26 14.55
C LEU A 98 22.30 -19.90 15.20
N ALA A 99 22.66 -19.87 16.48
CA ALA A 99 23.01 -18.63 17.18
C ALA A 99 24.27 -17.97 16.61
N LYS A 100 25.23 -18.77 16.13
CA LYS A 100 26.48 -18.29 15.52
C LYS A 100 26.30 -17.88 14.04
N ALA A 101 25.30 -18.43 13.35
CA ALA A 101 25.13 -18.26 11.91
C ALA A 101 25.15 -16.78 11.48
N ASP A 102 25.88 -16.50 10.41
CA ASP A 102 25.88 -15.21 9.72
C ASP A 102 24.80 -15.17 8.63
N GLY A 103 24.44 -16.33 8.09
CA GLY A 103 23.27 -16.51 7.22
C GLY A 103 22.61 -17.87 7.44
N ILE A 104 21.30 -17.94 7.29
CA ILE A 104 20.54 -19.20 7.39
C ILE A 104 19.80 -19.47 6.09
N PHE A 105 19.94 -20.68 5.56
CA PHE A 105 19.26 -21.10 4.34
C PHE A 105 18.42 -22.35 4.58
N ILE A 106 17.18 -22.37 4.10
CA ILE A 106 16.26 -23.49 4.24
C ILE A 106 16.11 -24.19 2.88
N ALA A 107 16.52 -25.45 2.80
CA ALA A 107 16.54 -26.17 1.53
C ALA A 107 15.15 -26.70 1.11
N GLY A 108 15.08 -27.27 -0.09
CA GLY A 108 13.93 -28.05 -0.54
C GLY A 108 13.73 -29.34 0.26
N GLY A 109 12.53 -29.92 0.17
CA GLY A 109 12.15 -31.12 0.91
C GLY A 109 10.64 -31.26 1.06
N ASP A 110 10.21 -32.15 1.95
CA ASP A 110 8.83 -32.19 2.43
C ASP A 110 8.55 -30.97 3.30
N GLN A 111 7.66 -30.12 2.84
CA GLN A 111 7.34 -28.85 3.49
C GLN A 111 6.68 -29.05 4.87
N SER A 112 5.87 -30.10 5.01
CA SER A 112 5.15 -30.38 6.26
C SER A 112 6.10 -30.73 7.39
N ASN A 113 7.25 -31.35 7.08
CA ASN A 113 8.26 -31.68 8.07
C ASN A 113 8.87 -30.43 8.70
N TYR A 114 9.08 -29.35 7.96
CA TYR A 114 9.61 -28.11 8.55
C TYR A 114 8.67 -27.55 9.63
N VAL A 115 7.36 -27.51 9.33
CA VAL A 115 6.36 -27.07 10.30
C VAL A 115 6.27 -28.04 11.48
N ASN A 116 6.19 -29.35 11.20
CA ASN A 116 6.07 -30.39 12.22
C ASN A 116 7.28 -30.46 13.15
N PHE A 117 8.49 -30.21 12.64
CA PHE A 117 9.71 -30.34 13.42
C PHE A 117 10.09 -29.06 14.15
N TRP A 118 9.77 -27.88 13.62
CA TRP A 118 10.30 -26.62 14.15
C TRP A 118 9.26 -25.72 14.80
N LYS A 119 7.98 -25.77 14.39
CA LYS A 119 6.97 -24.85 14.93
C LYS A 119 6.72 -25.11 16.42
N GLY A 120 6.83 -24.08 17.26
CA GLY A 120 6.74 -24.13 18.71
C GLY A 120 7.94 -24.81 19.37
N THR A 121 9.14 -24.65 18.82
CA THR A 121 10.38 -25.27 19.33
C THR A 121 11.53 -24.26 19.42
N PRO A 122 12.62 -24.59 20.14
CA PRO A 122 13.79 -23.70 20.23
C PRO A 122 14.46 -23.38 18.88
N VAL A 123 14.30 -24.22 17.85
CA VAL A 123 14.78 -23.89 16.50
C VAL A 123 13.98 -22.73 15.90
N GLU A 124 12.65 -22.68 16.07
CA GLU A 124 11.86 -21.52 15.64
C GLU A 124 12.31 -20.24 16.36
N ASP A 125 12.54 -20.32 17.67
CA ASP A 125 13.03 -19.18 18.45
C ASP A 125 14.39 -18.69 17.94
N ALA A 126 15.31 -19.60 17.63
CA ALA A 126 16.62 -19.28 17.08
C ALA A 126 16.54 -18.64 15.68
N LEU A 127 15.65 -19.15 14.81
CA LEU A 127 15.39 -18.58 13.49
C LEU A 127 14.84 -17.16 13.60
N ASN A 128 13.84 -16.95 14.46
CA ASN A 128 13.26 -15.62 14.68
C ASN A 128 14.25 -14.65 15.33
N ALA A 129 15.13 -15.12 16.23
CA ALA A 129 16.21 -14.32 16.78
C ALA A 129 17.24 -13.90 15.72
N HIS A 130 17.58 -14.79 14.79
CA HIS A 130 18.45 -14.48 13.65
C HIS A 130 17.85 -13.39 12.74
N ILE A 131 16.56 -13.52 12.42
CA ILE A 131 15.83 -12.51 11.64
C ILE A 131 15.79 -11.16 12.38
N ALA A 132 15.48 -11.18 13.68
CA ALA A 132 15.43 -9.97 14.51
C ALA A 132 16.80 -9.27 14.65
N ALA A 133 17.90 -10.02 14.53
CA ALA A 133 19.26 -9.48 14.50
C ALA A 133 19.62 -8.81 13.17
N GLY A 134 18.73 -8.80 12.18
CA GLY A 134 18.97 -8.19 10.87
C GLY A 134 19.93 -8.99 10.00
N LYS A 135 20.08 -10.29 10.25
CA LYS A 135 20.92 -11.19 9.45
C LYS A 135 20.12 -11.82 8.31
N PRO A 136 20.77 -12.20 7.20
CA PRO A 136 20.07 -12.73 6.04
C PRO A 136 19.50 -14.12 6.27
N ILE A 137 18.33 -14.35 5.70
CA ILE A 137 17.67 -15.66 5.66
C ILE A 137 17.21 -15.97 4.23
N GLY A 138 17.23 -17.21 3.81
CA GLY A 138 16.73 -17.60 2.50
C GLY A 138 16.20 -19.01 2.45
N GLY A 139 15.61 -19.37 1.32
CA GLY A 139 15.23 -20.75 1.07
C GLY A 139 14.86 -21.04 -0.38
N THR A 140 14.84 -22.33 -0.71
CA THR A 140 14.43 -22.86 -2.02
C THR A 140 13.26 -23.81 -1.91
N SER A 141 12.36 -23.82 -2.89
CA SER A 141 11.24 -24.77 -2.97
C SER A 141 10.39 -24.77 -1.67
N ALA A 142 10.36 -25.86 -0.91
CA ALA A 142 9.68 -25.92 0.39
C ALA A 142 10.23 -24.90 1.40
N GLY A 143 11.53 -24.63 1.39
CA GLY A 143 12.15 -23.63 2.26
C GLY A 143 11.69 -22.21 1.96
N LEU A 144 11.52 -21.86 0.68
CA LEU A 144 10.88 -20.59 0.28
C LEU A 144 9.44 -20.54 0.81
N ALA A 145 8.68 -21.60 0.56
CA ALA A 145 7.24 -21.62 0.80
C ALA A 145 6.86 -21.48 2.30
N ILE A 146 7.78 -21.74 3.23
CA ILE A 146 7.57 -21.55 4.68
C ILE A 146 8.00 -20.19 5.23
N LEU A 147 8.58 -19.30 4.40
CA LEU A 147 9.06 -17.98 4.85
C LEU A 147 7.95 -16.91 4.89
N GLY A 148 6.85 -17.10 4.16
CA GLY A 148 5.71 -16.16 4.17
C GLY A 148 5.05 -16.03 5.55
N GLU A 149 4.46 -14.87 5.86
CA GLU A 149 3.68 -14.69 7.10
C GLU A 149 2.51 -15.70 7.17
N PHE A 150 1.88 -15.92 6.02
CA PHE A 150 0.95 -17.01 5.79
C PHE A 150 1.65 -18.04 4.92
N LEU A 151 1.89 -19.23 5.46
CA LEU A 151 2.63 -20.27 4.76
C LEU A 151 1.74 -21.46 4.45
N TYR A 152 1.85 -22.00 3.25
CA TYR A 152 1.15 -23.25 2.91
C TYR A 152 1.96 -24.44 3.42
N GLY A 153 1.60 -25.04 4.55
CA GLY A 153 2.42 -26.09 5.18
C GLY A 153 2.38 -27.47 4.51
N ALA A 154 1.47 -27.71 3.57
CA ALA A 154 1.22 -29.05 3.00
C ALA A 154 0.90 -30.12 4.07
N MET A 155 0.21 -29.73 5.15
CA MET A 155 0.02 -30.56 6.35
C MET A 155 -0.86 -31.80 6.12
N ASP A 156 -1.49 -31.92 4.96
CA ASP A 156 -2.24 -33.11 4.53
C ASP A 156 -1.35 -34.19 3.89
N GLY A 157 -0.04 -33.95 3.83
CA GLY A 157 0.94 -34.83 3.17
C GLY A 157 0.88 -34.75 1.64
N GLY A 158 0.14 -33.80 1.09
CA GLY A 158 -0.06 -33.61 -0.34
C GLY A 158 0.56 -32.32 -0.88
N SER A 159 0.29 -32.03 -2.15
CA SER A 159 0.51 -30.70 -2.72
C SER A 159 -0.76 -30.32 -3.45
N LEU A 160 -1.54 -29.42 -2.84
CA LEU A 160 -2.79 -28.93 -3.37
C LEU A 160 -2.58 -28.40 -4.80
N ARG A 161 -3.52 -28.67 -5.71
CA ARG A 161 -3.48 -28.20 -7.10
C ARG A 161 -4.52 -27.10 -7.33
N SER A 162 -4.29 -26.26 -8.34
CA SER A 162 -5.17 -25.11 -8.65
C SER A 162 -6.67 -25.48 -8.76
N PRO A 163 -7.10 -26.52 -9.50
CA PRO A 163 -8.52 -26.85 -9.57
C PRO A 163 -9.15 -27.24 -8.21
N GLN A 164 -8.40 -27.95 -7.37
CA GLN A 164 -8.86 -28.35 -6.04
C GLN A 164 -8.94 -27.12 -5.11
N ALA A 165 -7.89 -26.30 -5.12
CA ALA A 165 -7.81 -25.09 -4.31
C ALA A 165 -8.94 -24.09 -4.64
N LEU A 166 -9.24 -23.90 -5.93
CA LEU A 166 -10.34 -23.03 -6.38
C LEU A 166 -11.73 -23.60 -6.08
N SER A 167 -11.86 -24.93 -5.95
CA SER A 167 -13.15 -25.57 -5.66
C SER A 167 -13.60 -25.47 -4.20
N ASP A 168 -12.64 -25.34 -3.27
CA ASP A 168 -12.89 -25.09 -1.84
C ASP A 168 -11.69 -24.37 -1.21
N PRO A 169 -11.59 -23.04 -1.36
CA PRO A 169 -10.43 -22.27 -0.89
C PRO A 169 -10.33 -22.28 0.64
N LEU A 170 -11.43 -22.50 1.36
CA LEU A 170 -11.45 -22.54 2.82
C LEU A 170 -11.44 -23.97 3.39
N GLY A 171 -11.32 -24.98 2.54
CA GLY A 171 -11.27 -26.39 2.91
C GLY A 171 -10.02 -26.78 3.70
N ASP A 172 -10.00 -28.03 4.17
CA ASP A 172 -8.94 -28.55 5.04
C ASP A 172 -7.65 -28.90 4.27
N ALA A 173 -7.74 -29.16 2.96
CA ALA A 173 -6.58 -29.38 2.11
C ALA A 173 -5.78 -28.07 1.85
N ASN A 174 -6.41 -26.91 2.06
CA ASN A 174 -5.73 -25.62 2.05
C ASN A 174 -5.13 -25.32 3.43
N THR A 175 -3.97 -25.92 3.69
CA THR A 175 -3.26 -25.92 4.98
C THR A 175 -2.41 -24.67 5.17
N ILE A 176 -3.02 -23.49 5.04
CA ILE A 176 -2.36 -22.23 5.41
C ILE A 176 -2.18 -22.17 6.93
N GLU A 177 -0.92 -22.09 7.33
CA GLU A 177 -0.45 -21.90 8.68
C GLU A 177 0.01 -20.44 8.88
N ARG A 178 0.05 -20.00 10.14
CA ARG A 178 0.57 -18.70 10.58
C ARG A 178 1.38 -18.85 11.86
N ASP A 179 1.95 -17.75 12.35
CA ASP A 179 2.67 -17.70 13.63
C ASP A 179 3.85 -18.70 13.67
N PHE A 180 4.74 -18.61 12.67
CA PHE A 180 5.94 -19.46 12.57
C PHE A 180 7.22 -18.62 12.40
N LEU A 181 7.49 -18.11 11.19
CA LEU A 181 8.63 -17.22 10.95
C LEU A 181 8.16 -15.77 10.81
N ARG A 182 8.83 -14.85 11.50
CA ARG A 182 8.49 -13.42 11.55
C ARG A 182 9.43 -12.60 10.68
N VAL A 183 9.33 -12.77 9.37
CA VAL A 183 10.13 -12.03 8.38
C VAL A 183 9.44 -10.69 8.07
N PRO A 184 9.97 -9.52 8.49
CA PRO A 184 9.29 -8.24 8.30
C PRO A 184 8.97 -7.92 6.84
N LEU A 185 9.88 -8.31 5.93
CA LEU A 185 9.74 -8.13 4.49
C LEU A 185 8.64 -9.00 3.86
N LEU A 186 8.11 -10.01 4.56
CA LEU A 186 7.02 -10.86 4.09
C LEU A 186 5.73 -10.71 4.90
N ARG A 187 5.62 -9.61 5.67
CA ARG A 187 4.38 -9.27 6.37
C ARG A 187 3.25 -9.04 5.36
N GLY A 188 2.15 -9.77 5.49
CA GLY A 188 1.00 -9.74 4.58
C GLY A 188 1.27 -10.48 3.28
N VAL A 189 2.28 -11.37 3.23
CA VAL A 189 2.66 -12.11 2.02
C VAL A 189 2.47 -13.60 2.23
N VAL A 190 1.82 -14.25 1.27
CA VAL A 190 1.86 -15.71 1.07
C VAL A 190 2.72 -16.03 -0.14
N THR A 191 3.60 -17.01 -0.01
CA THR A 191 4.55 -17.36 -1.07
C THR A 191 4.23 -18.71 -1.71
N ASP A 192 4.55 -18.86 -2.99
CA ASP A 192 4.45 -20.12 -3.72
C ASP A 192 5.67 -20.33 -4.63
N THR A 193 6.03 -21.59 -4.89
CA THR A 193 7.21 -22.05 -5.64
C THR A 193 6.82 -22.82 -6.89
N HIS A 194 7.78 -23.21 -7.74
CA HIS A 194 7.54 -24.02 -8.95
C HIS A 194 6.39 -23.48 -9.81
N PHE A 195 6.28 -22.15 -9.86
CA PHE A 195 4.97 -21.51 -10.00
C PHE A 195 4.35 -21.71 -11.38
N ARG A 196 5.03 -21.28 -12.45
CA ARG A 196 4.57 -21.52 -13.83
C ARG A 196 4.58 -22.99 -14.22
N GLU A 197 5.63 -23.73 -13.90
CA GLU A 197 5.79 -25.14 -14.31
C GLU A 197 4.63 -26.02 -13.82
N ARG A 198 4.04 -25.69 -12.68
CA ARG A 198 2.97 -26.48 -12.05
C ARG A 198 1.58 -25.84 -12.12
N ASP A 199 1.39 -24.81 -12.94
CA ASP A 199 0.10 -24.11 -13.10
C ASP A 199 -0.49 -23.65 -11.74
N ARG A 200 0.31 -22.98 -10.92
CA ARG A 200 -0.01 -22.67 -9.50
C ARG A 200 -0.76 -21.36 -9.27
N LEU A 201 -1.14 -20.63 -10.32
CA LEU A 201 -1.87 -19.37 -10.17
C LEU A 201 -3.20 -19.54 -9.41
N GLY A 202 -4.06 -20.46 -9.83
CA GLY A 202 -5.33 -20.70 -9.16
C GLY A 202 -5.17 -21.10 -7.69
N ARG A 203 -4.11 -21.85 -7.39
CA ARG A 203 -3.77 -22.24 -6.02
C ARG A 203 -3.33 -21.06 -5.16
N LEU A 204 -2.43 -20.22 -5.66
CA LEU A 204 -1.98 -19.03 -4.92
C LEU A 204 -3.13 -18.06 -4.66
N ILE A 205 -4.06 -17.91 -5.60
CA ILE A 205 -5.30 -17.14 -5.39
C ILE A 205 -6.12 -17.72 -4.22
N ALA A 206 -6.29 -19.04 -4.18
CA ALA A 206 -7.00 -19.69 -3.07
C ALA A 206 -6.25 -19.58 -1.72
N PHE A 207 -4.91 -19.57 -1.74
CA PHE A 207 -4.08 -19.32 -0.56
C PHE A 207 -4.32 -17.92 0.02
N ILE A 208 -4.33 -16.89 -0.84
CA ILE A 208 -4.69 -15.52 -0.44
C ILE A 208 -6.08 -15.49 0.18
N ALA A 209 -7.08 -16.07 -0.47
CA ALA A 209 -8.45 -16.09 0.05
C ALA A 209 -8.57 -16.71 1.46
N LYS A 210 -7.83 -17.79 1.73
CA LYS A 210 -7.72 -18.39 3.06
C LYS A 210 -6.99 -17.49 4.04
N ALA A 211 -5.85 -16.90 3.65
CA ALA A 211 -5.05 -16.02 4.48
C ALA A 211 -5.78 -14.74 4.90
N GLU A 212 -6.54 -14.11 3.99
CA GLU A 212 -7.37 -12.94 4.31
C GLU A 212 -8.48 -13.28 5.31
N THR A 213 -9.07 -14.48 5.17
CA THR A 213 -10.07 -14.98 6.13
C THR A 213 -9.44 -15.22 7.51
N LEU A 214 -8.20 -15.70 7.58
CA LEU A 214 -7.45 -15.91 8.82
C LEU A 214 -6.90 -14.62 9.45
N SER A 215 -6.98 -13.49 8.75
CA SER A 215 -6.42 -12.20 9.17
C SER A 215 -7.45 -11.10 9.28
N ASP A 216 -8.70 -11.48 9.58
CA ASP A 216 -9.83 -10.57 9.77
C ASP A 216 -10.03 -9.61 8.58
N GLY A 217 -9.77 -10.10 7.36
CA GLY A 217 -9.92 -9.34 6.12
C GLY A 217 -8.78 -8.37 5.82
N ARG A 218 -7.64 -8.46 6.52
CA ARG A 218 -6.42 -7.74 6.11
C ARG A 218 -6.02 -8.22 4.71
N VAL A 219 -5.60 -7.26 3.88
CA VAL A 219 -5.11 -7.56 2.54
C VAL A 219 -3.85 -8.40 2.61
N VAL A 220 -3.83 -9.50 1.86
CA VAL A 220 -2.67 -10.38 1.70
C VAL A 220 -2.30 -10.43 0.22
N ILE A 221 -1.02 -10.29 -0.10
CA ILE A 221 -0.52 -10.49 -1.48
C ILE A 221 0.08 -11.89 -1.63
N GLY A 222 -0.06 -12.45 -2.82
CA GLY A 222 0.63 -13.68 -3.21
C GLY A 222 1.92 -13.36 -3.96
N LEU A 223 2.99 -14.07 -3.67
CA LEU A 223 4.24 -14.05 -4.44
C LEU A 223 4.56 -15.45 -4.94
N GLY A 224 4.34 -15.70 -6.23
CA GLY A 224 4.75 -16.92 -6.91
C GLY A 224 6.14 -16.75 -7.52
N VAL A 225 7.08 -17.63 -7.22
CA VAL A 225 8.43 -17.63 -7.82
C VAL A 225 8.58 -18.87 -8.70
N ASP A 226 9.03 -18.66 -9.94
CA ASP A 226 9.23 -19.74 -10.90
C ASP A 226 10.40 -20.64 -10.50
N GLU A 227 10.34 -21.91 -10.89
CA GLU A 227 11.37 -22.90 -10.56
C GLU A 227 12.76 -22.42 -10.96
N ASP A 228 12.86 -21.78 -12.11
CA ASP A 228 14.10 -21.28 -12.69
C ASP A 228 14.42 -19.82 -12.30
N ALA A 229 13.85 -19.30 -11.21
CA ALA A 229 14.09 -17.93 -10.74
C ALA A 229 14.39 -17.86 -9.24
N ALA A 230 15.06 -16.77 -8.85
CA ALA A 230 15.22 -16.37 -7.47
C ALA A 230 14.88 -14.89 -7.30
N VAL A 231 14.26 -14.53 -6.18
CA VAL A 231 14.00 -13.14 -5.78
C VAL A 231 14.92 -12.81 -4.60
N ALA A 232 15.83 -11.86 -4.80
CA ALA A 232 16.68 -11.34 -3.73
C ALA A 232 16.14 -9.99 -3.27
N VAL A 233 15.84 -9.88 -1.98
CA VAL A 233 15.21 -8.71 -1.36
C VAL A 233 16.21 -8.06 -0.41
N GLU A 234 16.50 -6.79 -0.66
CA GLU A 234 17.33 -5.92 0.16
C GLU A 234 16.64 -5.57 1.49
N GLY A 235 17.43 -5.08 2.45
CA GLY A 235 16.92 -4.71 3.78
C GLY A 235 15.88 -3.58 3.77
N ASP A 236 15.83 -2.77 2.72
CA ASP A 236 14.83 -1.71 2.51
C ASP A 236 13.54 -2.21 1.83
N GLY A 237 13.48 -3.49 1.47
CA GLY A 237 12.34 -4.12 0.79
C GLY A 237 12.38 -4.06 -0.73
N THR A 238 13.38 -3.43 -1.34
CA THR A 238 13.57 -3.51 -2.79
C THR A 238 14.10 -4.88 -3.20
N ALA A 239 13.59 -5.43 -4.30
CA ALA A 239 13.89 -6.79 -4.73
C ALA A 239 14.17 -6.89 -6.22
N ARG A 240 15.12 -7.75 -6.56
CA ARG A 240 15.50 -8.10 -7.93
C ARG A 240 15.29 -9.58 -8.21
N VAL A 241 14.95 -9.89 -9.45
CA VAL A 241 14.80 -11.26 -9.93
C VAL A 241 16.09 -11.68 -10.63
N TYR A 242 16.62 -12.82 -10.20
CA TYR A 242 17.72 -13.54 -10.84
C TYR A 242 17.12 -14.72 -11.60
N PRO A 243 16.92 -14.63 -12.93
CA PRO A 243 16.52 -15.77 -13.71
C PRO A 243 17.72 -16.69 -13.99
N LEU A 244 17.49 -18.00 -14.09
CA LEU A 244 18.52 -18.98 -14.50
C LEU A 244 18.87 -18.85 -15.98
N THR A 245 17.94 -18.41 -16.83
CA THR A 245 18.23 -18.08 -18.24
C THR A 245 17.58 -16.76 -18.63
N ALA A 246 18.20 -16.02 -19.56
CA ALA A 246 17.63 -14.74 -20.03
C ALA A 246 16.26 -14.85 -20.71
N GLN A 247 15.79 -16.08 -20.98
CA GLN A 247 14.55 -16.39 -21.71
C GLN A 247 13.51 -17.09 -20.83
N SER A 248 13.84 -17.43 -19.58
CA SER A 248 12.98 -18.21 -18.69
C SER A 248 13.16 -17.82 -17.22
N GLY A 249 12.05 -17.78 -16.47
CA GLY A 249 12.04 -17.51 -15.04
C GLY A 249 11.68 -16.07 -14.67
N GLY A 250 10.76 -15.95 -13.73
CA GLY A 250 10.32 -14.69 -13.15
C GLY A 250 9.69 -14.88 -11.78
N ALA A 251 9.05 -13.82 -11.30
CA ALA A 251 8.09 -13.92 -10.22
C ALA A 251 6.75 -13.31 -10.65
N LEU A 252 5.67 -13.70 -9.99
CA LEU A 252 4.35 -13.14 -10.18
C LEU A 252 3.80 -12.66 -8.83
N VAL A 253 3.43 -11.39 -8.78
CA VAL A 253 2.64 -10.84 -7.67
C VAL A 253 1.16 -11.03 -8.00
N VAL A 254 0.41 -11.62 -7.08
CA VAL A 254 -1.06 -11.73 -7.14
C VAL A 254 -1.64 -10.79 -6.09
N ARG A 255 -2.46 -9.84 -6.51
CA ARG A 255 -3.12 -8.88 -5.61
C ARG A 255 -4.25 -9.57 -4.85
N GLY A 256 -4.28 -9.39 -3.54
CA GLY A 256 -5.44 -9.75 -2.71
C GLY A 256 -6.45 -8.60 -2.62
N GLY A 257 -7.07 -8.46 -1.47
CA GLY A 257 -8.13 -7.51 -1.18
C GLY A 257 -9.49 -8.01 -1.63
N PHE A 258 -9.73 -9.32 -1.58
CA PHE A 258 -10.92 -9.92 -2.18
C PHE A 258 -12.20 -9.42 -1.49
N ALA A 259 -13.06 -8.77 -2.27
CA ALA A 259 -14.28 -8.16 -1.78
C ALA A 259 -15.36 -9.17 -1.36
N GLU A 260 -15.37 -10.34 -2.01
CA GLU A 260 -16.36 -11.39 -1.75
C GLU A 260 -15.92 -12.23 -0.54
N SER A 261 -16.78 -12.30 0.48
CA SER A 261 -16.59 -13.21 1.61
C SER A 261 -16.63 -14.65 1.12
N GLN A 262 -15.57 -15.41 1.38
CA GLN A 262 -15.48 -16.81 0.97
C GLN A 262 -16.18 -17.73 1.97
N GLN A 263 -16.73 -18.83 1.47
CA GLN A 263 -17.45 -19.82 2.28
C GLN A 263 -16.81 -21.19 2.13
N ARG A 264 -16.65 -21.89 3.26
CA ARG A 264 -16.16 -23.27 3.28
C ARG A 264 -17.08 -24.19 2.48
N GLY A 265 -16.50 -25.07 1.68
CA GLY A 265 -17.21 -26.01 0.81
C GLY A 265 -17.87 -25.37 -0.42
N LYS A 266 -17.58 -24.09 -0.71
CA LYS A 266 -18.06 -23.40 -1.91
C LYS A 266 -16.89 -23.06 -2.84
N PRO A 267 -17.08 -23.17 -4.16
CA PRO A 267 -16.07 -22.72 -5.12
C PRO A 267 -15.79 -21.22 -4.97
N LEU A 268 -14.52 -20.86 -5.12
CA LEU A 268 -14.07 -19.48 -5.14
C LEU A 268 -14.82 -18.71 -6.24
N ARG A 269 -15.27 -17.50 -5.89
CA ARG A 269 -15.85 -16.53 -6.81
C ARG A 269 -15.19 -15.19 -6.58
N LEU A 270 -14.58 -14.67 -7.64
CA LEU A 270 -13.91 -13.38 -7.68
C LEU A 270 -14.20 -12.74 -9.03
N ALA A 271 -14.83 -11.57 -9.02
CA ALA A 271 -15.06 -10.81 -10.25
C ALA A 271 -13.75 -10.39 -10.93
N ARG A 272 -12.70 -10.14 -10.15
CA ARG A 272 -11.38 -9.72 -10.63
C ARG A 272 -10.27 -10.13 -9.66
N VAL A 273 -9.15 -10.55 -10.21
CA VAL A 273 -7.87 -10.79 -9.54
C VAL A 273 -6.78 -10.26 -10.46
N ASP A 274 -5.99 -9.33 -9.96
CA ASP A 274 -4.92 -8.71 -10.73
C ASP A 274 -3.57 -9.35 -10.42
N THR A 275 -2.77 -9.54 -11.46
CA THR A 275 -1.45 -10.13 -11.39
C THR A 275 -0.43 -9.26 -12.10
N VAL A 276 0.78 -9.21 -11.54
CA VAL A 276 1.88 -8.39 -12.06
C VAL A 276 3.12 -9.26 -12.18
N GLY A 277 3.64 -9.39 -13.39
CA GLY A 277 4.87 -10.12 -13.68
C GLY A 277 6.10 -9.29 -13.30
N VAL A 278 7.07 -9.94 -12.67
CA VAL A 278 8.35 -9.38 -12.26
C VAL A 278 9.47 -10.10 -13.00
N GLY A 279 10.26 -9.36 -13.78
CA GLY A 279 11.44 -9.87 -14.51
C GLY A 279 12.74 -9.27 -13.99
N SER A 280 13.84 -9.53 -14.71
CA SER A 280 15.19 -9.07 -14.33
C SER A 280 15.35 -7.54 -14.28
N GLU A 281 14.63 -6.82 -15.14
CA GLU A 281 14.63 -5.36 -15.21
C GLU A 281 13.61 -4.69 -14.27
N SER A 282 12.76 -5.51 -13.63
CA SER A 282 11.75 -5.02 -12.69
C SER A 282 12.36 -4.78 -11.32
N VAL A 283 11.76 -3.85 -10.56
CA VAL A 283 12.04 -3.70 -9.12
C VAL A 283 10.76 -3.99 -8.36
N LEU A 284 10.75 -5.09 -7.60
CA LEU A 284 9.65 -5.45 -6.70
C LEU A 284 9.89 -4.79 -5.34
N HIS A 285 8.84 -4.23 -4.74
CA HIS A 285 8.87 -3.63 -3.41
C HIS A 285 8.02 -4.46 -2.46
N LEU A 286 8.64 -5.01 -1.43
CA LEU A 286 7.96 -5.78 -0.39
C LEU A 286 7.92 -5.00 0.93
N PRO A 287 6.84 -5.13 1.73
CA PRO A 287 5.71 -6.04 1.55
C PRO A 287 4.58 -5.53 0.64
N SER A 288 4.67 -4.32 0.05
CA SER A 288 3.56 -3.71 -0.69
C SER A 288 3.19 -4.43 -2.00
N GLY A 289 4.12 -5.23 -2.55
CA GLY A 289 3.96 -5.88 -3.85
C GLY A 289 3.99 -4.92 -5.03
N ARG A 290 4.39 -3.66 -4.86
CA ARG A 290 4.53 -2.69 -5.97
C ARG A 290 5.65 -3.15 -6.90
N VAL A 291 5.46 -3.03 -8.21
CA VAL A 291 6.44 -3.47 -9.22
C VAL A 291 6.72 -2.34 -10.19
N GLU A 292 7.97 -1.87 -10.21
CA GLU A 292 8.46 -0.96 -11.24
C GLU A 292 8.89 -1.77 -12.46
N ASN A 293 8.69 -1.22 -13.67
CA ASN A 293 9.03 -1.87 -14.94
C ASN A 293 8.48 -3.31 -15.02
N ALA A 294 7.21 -3.50 -14.67
CA ALA A 294 6.56 -4.81 -14.72
C ALA A 294 6.62 -5.41 -16.13
N VAL A 295 6.93 -6.71 -16.24
CA VAL A 295 7.01 -7.41 -17.54
C VAL A 295 5.63 -7.73 -18.12
N SER A 296 4.62 -7.86 -17.25
CA SER A 296 3.24 -8.09 -17.65
C SER A 296 2.27 -7.62 -16.56
N ARG A 297 1.06 -7.29 -16.98
CA ARG A 297 -0.09 -7.07 -16.09
C ARG A 297 -1.26 -7.83 -16.69
N GLN A 298 -1.85 -8.74 -15.91
CA GLN A 298 -2.94 -9.58 -16.37
C GLN A 298 -4.00 -9.71 -15.29
N SER A 299 -5.26 -9.59 -15.69
CA SER A 299 -6.41 -9.73 -14.81
C SER A 299 -7.15 -11.03 -15.10
N TYR A 300 -7.71 -11.62 -14.06
CA TYR A 300 -8.48 -12.86 -14.14
C TYR A 300 -9.79 -12.71 -13.38
N ALA A 301 -10.82 -13.46 -13.78
CA ALA A 301 -11.98 -13.74 -12.95
C ALA A 301 -11.92 -15.19 -12.47
N VAL A 302 -12.49 -15.46 -11.30
CA VAL A 302 -12.74 -16.83 -10.84
C VAL A 302 -14.24 -17.04 -10.79
N GLU A 303 -14.74 -17.93 -11.64
CA GLU A 303 -16.17 -18.24 -11.73
C GLU A 303 -16.38 -19.73 -11.47
N ARG A 304 -17.11 -20.06 -10.40
CA ARG A 304 -17.39 -21.45 -9.99
C ARG A 304 -16.10 -22.29 -9.86
N GLY A 305 -15.06 -21.70 -9.25
CA GLY A 305 -13.77 -22.36 -9.06
C GLY A 305 -12.95 -22.57 -10.34
N ARG A 306 -13.25 -21.82 -11.41
CA ARG A 306 -12.46 -21.84 -12.66
C ARG A 306 -11.90 -20.45 -12.93
N LEU A 307 -10.60 -20.41 -13.20
CA LEU A 307 -9.91 -19.19 -13.58
C LEU A 307 -10.19 -18.87 -15.06
N ARG A 308 -10.50 -17.61 -15.36
CA ARG A 308 -10.71 -17.09 -16.71
C ARG A 308 -9.90 -15.81 -16.86
N GLU A 309 -9.09 -15.74 -17.91
CA GLU A 309 -8.36 -14.53 -18.27
C GLU A 309 -9.32 -13.44 -18.75
N LEU A 310 -9.10 -12.21 -18.31
CA LEU A 310 -9.84 -11.03 -18.76
C LEU A 310 -9.07 -10.34 -19.89
N PRO A 311 -9.75 -9.79 -20.92
CA PRO A 311 -9.09 -9.07 -22.02
C PRO A 311 -8.22 -7.91 -21.51
N ALA A 312 -7.09 -7.63 -22.17
CA ALA A 312 -6.20 -6.52 -21.82
C ALA A 312 -6.86 -5.12 -21.88
N SER A 313 -7.95 -4.96 -22.65
CA SER A 313 -8.78 -3.74 -22.67
C SER A 313 -9.68 -3.58 -21.44
N GLU A 314 -9.72 -4.59 -20.56
CA GLU A 314 -10.30 -4.52 -19.21
C GLU A 314 -9.20 -4.28 -18.16
N GLY A 315 -8.05 -3.70 -18.54
CA GLY A 315 -7.05 -3.20 -17.60
C GLY A 315 -7.69 -2.29 -16.54
N VAL A 316 -7.17 -2.28 -15.32
CA VAL A 316 -7.68 -1.40 -14.26
C VAL A 316 -7.65 0.01 -14.82
N PRO A 317 -8.79 0.71 -14.97
CA PRO A 317 -8.78 1.98 -15.66
C PRO A 317 -8.00 2.95 -14.79
N MET A 318 -6.89 3.47 -15.33
CA MET A 318 -6.20 4.59 -14.70
C MET A 318 -7.19 5.74 -14.63
N VAL A 319 -7.48 6.19 -13.42
CA VAL A 319 -8.47 7.24 -13.19
C VAL A 319 -7.91 8.18 -12.16
N LEU A 320 -8.03 9.47 -12.45
CA LEU A 320 -7.80 10.54 -11.49
C LEU A 320 -9.10 11.33 -11.37
N ALA A 321 -9.57 11.52 -10.15
CA ALA A 321 -10.67 12.42 -9.83
C ALA A 321 -10.17 13.53 -8.90
N ILE A 322 -10.73 14.74 -9.04
CA ILE A 322 -10.38 15.91 -8.24
C ILE A 322 -11.63 16.65 -7.78
N HIS A 323 -11.48 17.44 -6.70
CA HIS A 323 -12.40 18.52 -6.37
C HIS A 323 -11.66 19.82 -6.05
N GLY A 324 -12.33 20.95 -6.32
CA GLY A 324 -11.90 22.30 -5.94
C GLY A 324 -12.70 22.90 -4.77
N GLY A 325 -13.63 22.12 -4.20
CA GLY A 325 -14.39 22.48 -3.00
C GLY A 325 -15.90 22.53 -3.21
N ALA A 326 -16.64 22.14 -2.17
CA ALA A 326 -18.10 22.24 -2.09
C ALA A 326 -18.57 23.64 -1.66
N GLY A 327 -19.88 23.87 -1.63
CA GLY A 327 -20.48 25.12 -1.17
C GLY A 327 -20.42 26.27 -2.18
N VAL A 328 -20.35 25.97 -3.48
CA VAL A 328 -20.33 26.97 -4.56
C VAL A 328 -21.75 27.41 -4.92
N GLU A 329 -22.06 28.70 -4.85
CA GLU A 329 -23.33 29.25 -5.36
C GLU A 329 -23.12 29.95 -6.71
N ARG A 330 -24.13 29.91 -7.59
CA ARG A 330 -24.07 30.59 -8.91
C ARG A 330 -23.82 32.10 -8.80
N GLY A 331 -24.25 32.72 -7.70
CA GLY A 331 -24.05 34.15 -7.46
C GLY A 331 -22.63 34.53 -7.02
N ASP A 332 -21.78 33.56 -6.67
CA ASP A 332 -20.44 33.83 -6.14
C ASP A 332 -19.39 34.11 -7.22
N LEU A 333 -19.66 33.74 -8.48
CA LEU A 333 -18.74 33.86 -9.61
C LEU A 333 -19.42 34.51 -10.81
N ASP A 334 -18.68 35.39 -11.48
CA ASP A 334 -18.99 35.80 -12.85
C ASP A 334 -18.51 34.74 -13.86
N GLU A 335 -18.89 34.90 -15.13
CA GLU A 335 -18.52 33.95 -16.19
C GLU A 335 -17.00 33.79 -16.33
N ALA A 336 -16.24 34.87 -16.14
CA ALA A 336 -14.78 34.85 -16.22
C ALA A 336 -14.16 34.01 -15.08
N GLY A 337 -14.61 34.21 -13.84
CA GLY A 337 -14.16 33.43 -12.69
C GLY A 337 -14.54 31.96 -12.79
N LEU A 338 -15.71 31.64 -13.36
CA LEU A 338 -16.09 30.26 -13.63
C LEU A 338 -15.22 29.62 -14.72
N ALA A 339 -14.90 30.35 -15.78
CA ALA A 339 -14.00 29.87 -16.83
C ALA A 339 -12.58 29.63 -16.31
N GLU A 340 -12.05 30.54 -15.46
CA GLU A 340 -10.75 30.38 -14.81
C GLU A 340 -10.73 29.15 -13.89
N ALA A 341 -11.79 28.94 -13.09
CA ALA A 341 -11.91 27.75 -12.25
C ALA A 341 -11.94 26.46 -13.07
N ARG A 342 -12.71 26.41 -14.17
CA ARG A 342 -12.77 25.24 -15.07
C ARG A 342 -11.41 24.96 -15.70
N ALA A 343 -10.73 25.98 -16.21
CA ALA A 343 -9.39 25.84 -16.79
C ALA A 343 -8.37 25.31 -15.76
N ALA A 344 -8.46 25.75 -14.51
CA ALA A 344 -7.60 25.24 -13.43
C ALA A 344 -7.90 23.78 -13.08
N LEU A 345 -9.17 23.35 -13.06
CA LEU A 345 -9.54 21.93 -12.89
C LEU A 345 -8.97 21.08 -14.03
N GLU A 346 -9.13 21.51 -15.28
CA GLU A 346 -8.58 20.78 -16.43
C GLU A 346 -7.06 20.70 -16.39
N ALA A 347 -6.37 21.78 -16.02
CA ALA A 347 -4.92 21.80 -15.86
C ALA A 347 -4.46 20.81 -14.76
N ALA A 348 -5.16 20.77 -13.63
CA ALA A 348 -4.86 19.83 -12.54
C ALA A 348 -5.05 18.37 -12.97
N LEU A 349 -6.16 18.07 -13.66
CA LEU A 349 -6.41 16.75 -14.24
C LEU A 349 -5.31 16.34 -15.22
N ARG A 350 -4.92 17.22 -16.15
CA ARG A 350 -3.86 16.94 -17.12
C ARG A 350 -2.51 16.72 -16.45
N ALA A 351 -2.17 17.50 -15.43
CA ALA A 351 -0.92 17.36 -14.69
C ALA A 351 -0.83 16.01 -13.96
N GLY A 352 -1.89 15.60 -13.27
CA GLY A 352 -1.93 14.29 -12.61
C GLY A 352 -1.99 13.14 -13.61
N HIS A 353 -2.78 13.25 -14.68
CA HIS A 353 -2.86 12.24 -15.74
C HIS A 353 -1.51 12.02 -16.43
N ALA A 354 -0.72 13.06 -16.65
CA ALA A 354 0.62 12.93 -17.23
C ALA A 354 1.54 12.05 -16.37
N LYS A 355 1.35 12.02 -15.04
CA LYS A 355 2.06 11.10 -14.14
C LYS A 355 1.59 9.66 -14.33
N LEU A 356 0.28 9.42 -14.35
CA LEU A 356 -0.29 8.09 -14.57
C LEU A 356 0.13 7.50 -15.93
N GLN A 357 0.07 8.30 -17.00
CA GLN A 357 0.51 7.89 -18.34
C GLN A 357 2.01 7.55 -18.40
N ALA A 358 2.82 8.18 -17.56
CA ALA A 358 4.24 7.86 -17.44
C ALA A 358 4.51 6.60 -16.58
N GLY A 359 3.46 5.92 -16.11
CA GLY A 359 3.57 4.75 -15.22
C GLY A 359 3.97 5.10 -13.79
N ALA A 360 3.83 6.36 -13.38
CA ALA A 360 4.12 6.78 -12.01
C ALA A 360 3.03 6.33 -11.04
N PRO A 361 3.36 6.14 -9.75
CA PRO A 361 2.38 5.75 -8.73
C PRO A 361 1.22 6.74 -8.59
N ALA A 362 0.07 6.27 -8.13
CA ALA A 362 -1.13 7.08 -7.88
C ALA A 362 -0.84 8.32 -7.00
N MET A 363 0.05 8.17 -6.02
CA MET A 363 0.48 9.26 -5.14
C MET A 363 1.09 10.45 -5.91
N ASP A 364 1.86 10.19 -6.97
CA ASP A 364 2.47 11.25 -7.77
C ASP A 364 1.43 12.01 -8.59
N ALA A 365 0.40 11.32 -9.08
CA ALA A 365 -0.72 11.94 -9.77
C ALA A 365 -1.55 12.84 -8.84
N VAL A 366 -1.83 12.35 -7.62
CA VAL A 366 -2.51 13.12 -6.55
C VAL A 366 -1.73 14.39 -6.22
N LYS A 367 -0.41 14.27 -5.95
CA LYS A 367 0.44 15.43 -5.64
C LYS A 367 0.50 16.43 -6.78
N ALA A 368 0.66 15.96 -8.02
CA ALA A 368 0.74 16.83 -9.19
C ALA A 368 -0.57 17.62 -9.40
N ALA A 369 -1.72 16.95 -9.28
CA ALA A 369 -3.02 17.60 -9.41
C ALA A 369 -3.26 18.63 -8.29
N ILE A 370 -3.02 18.27 -7.03
CA ILE A 370 -3.23 19.17 -5.89
C ILE A 370 -2.26 20.35 -5.92
N THR A 371 -1.01 20.15 -6.36
CA THR A 371 -0.05 21.27 -6.51
C THR A 371 -0.57 22.33 -7.48
N VAL A 372 -1.19 21.91 -8.60
CA VAL A 372 -1.84 22.85 -9.54
C VAL A 372 -3.01 23.58 -8.88
N LEU A 373 -3.82 22.88 -8.09
CA LEU A 373 -4.96 23.47 -7.37
C LEU A 373 -4.52 24.42 -6.24
N GLU A 374 -3.41 24.12 -5.55
CA GLU A 374 -2.80 24.98 -4.54
C GLU A 374 -2.18 26.25 -5.14
N ASP A 375 -1.66 26.18 -6.36
CA ASP A 375 -1.10 27.34 -7.05
C ASP A 375 -2.19 28.20 -7.74
N ALA A 376 -3.43 27.71 -7.83
CA ALA A 376 -4.55 28.37 -8.49
C ALA A 376 -5.37 29.27 -7.52
N PRO A 377 -5.41 30.60 -7.72
CA PRO A 377 -6.06 31.56 -6.80
C PRO A 377 -7.58 31.38 -6.67
N SER A 378 -8.17 30.59 -7.56
CA SER A 378 -9.60 30.25 -7.59
C SER A 378 -10.03 29.40 -6.40
N PHE A 379 -9.13 28.57 -5.85
CA PHE A 379 -9.47 27.60 -4.81
C PHE A 379 -8.98 27.99 -3.42
N ASN A 380 -9.50 27.35 -2.39
CA ASN A 380 -9.13 27.61 -0.99
C ASN A 380 -8.08 26.61 -0.51
N ALA A 381 -6.91 26.64 -1.12
CA ALA A 381 -5.72 25.90 -0.73
C ALA A 381 -4.51 26.65 -1.30
N GLY A 382 -3.36 26.62 -0.61
CA GLY A 382 -2.18 27.39 -1.04
C GLY A 382 -2.54 28.84 -1.39
N LYS A 383 -2.19 29.26 -2.61
CA LYS A 383 -2.55 30.57 -3.18
C LYS A 383 -4.07 30.67 -3.32
N GLY A 384 -4.67 31.62 -2.59
CA GLY A 384 -6.13 31.75 -2.55
C GLY A 384 -6.78 31.13 -1.31
N ALA A 385 -5.97 30.67 -0.35
CA ALA A 385 -6.43 30.30 0.98
C ALA A 385 -7.23 31.43 1.66
N VAL A 386 -8.23 31.03 2.45
CA VAL A 386 -9.01 31.92 3.31
C VAL A 386 -8.17 32.42 4.48
N PHE A 387 -8.65 33.49 5.11
CA PHE A 387 -7.98 34.12 6.24
C PHE A 387 -8.57 33.67 7.58
N THR A 388 -7.68 33.53 8.56
CA THR A 388 -8.01 33.47 9.98
C THR A 388 -8.62 34.78 10.46
N HIS A 389 -9.16 34.77 11.67
CA HIS A 389 -9.66 35.96 12.36
C HIS A 389 -8.63 37.10 12.41
N ASP A 390 -7.36 36.75 12.58
CA ASP A 390 -6.25 37.72 12.68
C ASP A 390 -5.70 38.17 11.31
N GLY A 391 -6.36 37.79 10.21
CA GLY A 391 -5.94 38.18 8.87
C GLY A 391 -4.69 37.45 8.36
N ARG A 392 -4.44 36.22 8.83
CA ARG A 392 -3.33 35.35 8.37
C ARG A 392 -3.86 34.17 7.57
N ASN A 393 -3.02 33.55 6.75
CA ASN A 393 -3.30 32.27 6.11
C ASN A 393 -2.66 31.14 6.92
N GLU A 394 -3.43 30.11 7.24
CA GLU A 394 -2.99 28.89 7.92
C GLU A 394 -3.50 27.71 7.10
N LEU A 395 -2.59 26.84 6.67
CA LEU A 395 -2.84 25.81 5.68
C LEU A 395 -2.70 24.43 6.30
N ASP A 396 -3.56 23.52 5.84
CA ASP A 396 -3.60 22.14 6.28
C ASP A 396 -3.62 21.20 5.06
N ALA A 397 -2.94 20.06 5.11
CA ALA A 397 -2.98 19.05 4.06
C ALA A 397 -2.66 17.65 4.58
N ALA A 398 -3.14 16.62 3.88
CA ALA A 398 -2.74 15.24 4.09
C ALA A 398 -2.68 14.44 2.78
N VAL A 399 -1.89 13.37 2.82
CA VAL A 399 -1.81 12.32 1.80
C VAL A 399 -1.88 10.95 2.46
N MET A 400 -2.41 9.96 1.74
CA MET A 400 -2.42 8.56 2.18
C MET A 400 -2.22 7.62 0.98
N ASP A 401 -1.28 6.69 1.11
CA ASP A 401 -1.03 5.61 0.17
C ASP A 401 -1.89 4.40 0.54
N GLY A 402 -2.80 4.00 -0.37
CA GLY A 402 -3.77 2.94 -0.10
C GLY A 402 -3.15 1.54 -0.07
N ALA A 403 -1.98 1.35 -0.68
CA ALA A 403 -1.29 0.06 -0.72
C ALA A 403 -0.61 -0.27 0.62
N SER A 404 0.18 0.66 1.15
CA SER A 404 0.93 0.47 2.39
C SER A 404 0.19 0.94 3.64
N GLY A 405 -0.82 1.81 3.49
CA GLY A 405 -1.43 2.55 4.59
C GLY A 405 -0.53 3.67 5.15
N ALA A 406 0.62 3.94 4.53
CA ALA A 406 1.46 5.07 4.91
C ALA A 406 0.70 6.39 4.68
N ALA A 407 0.88 7.32 5.62
CA ALA A 407 0.19 8.60 5.59
C ALA A 407 1.10 9.72 6.10
N GLY A 408 0.84 10.92 5.60
CA GLY A 408 1.53 12.14 6.03
C GLY A 408 0.57 13.31 6.06
N ALA A 409 0.72 14.18 7.06
CA ALA A 409 -0.19 15.29 7.28
C ALA A 409 0.52 16.49 7.91
N VAL A 410 0.05 17.68 7.55
CA VAL A 410 0.46 18.95 8.15
C VAL A 410 -0.73 19.82 8.48
N ALA A 411 -0.64 20.57 9.57
CA ALA A 411 -1.65 21.55 9.94
C ALA A 411 -1.05 22.87 10.45
N GLY A 412 -1.73 23.97 10.17
CA GLY A 412 -1.37 25.30 10.65
C GLY A 412 -0.04 25.82 10.10
N VAL A 413 0.38 25.42 8.90
CA VAL A 413 1.56 25.99 8.24
C VAL A 413 1.21 27.28 7.50
N SER A 414 2.15 28.21 7.42
CA SER A 414 1.91 29.59 6.97
C SER A 414 2.89 30.09 5.92
N ARG A 415 3.96 29.32 5.65
CA ARG A 415 5.03 29.69 4.72
C ARG A 415 5.31 28.64 3.66
N VAL A 416 4.81 27.43 3.81
CA VAL A 416 5.04 26.35 2.85
C VAL A 416 4.17 26.59 1.63
N ARG A 417 4.77 26.80 0.46
CA ARG A 417 4.03 27.14 -0.77
C ARG A 417 2.98 26.08 -1.11
N ASN A 418 3.38 24.81 -1.06
CA ASN A 418 2.55 23.66 -1.42
C ASN A 418 2.46 22.68 -0.24
N PRO A 419 1.51 22.86 0.70
CA PRO A 419 1.33 22.00 1.87
C PRO A 419 1.23 20.51 1.54
N ILE A 420 0.65 20.13 0.39
CA ILE A 420 0.55 18.71 -0.01
C ILE A 420 1.93 18.04 -0.18
N LEU A 421 2.93 18.78 -0.66
CA LEU A 421 4.29 18.26 -0.83
C LEU A 421 4.99 18.08 0.52
N LEU A 422 4.67 18.92 1.51
CA LEU A 422 5.16 18.73 2.86
C LEU A 422 4.51 17.53 3.54
N ALA A 423 3.21 17.31 3.34
CA ALA A 423 2.52 16.10 3.81
C ALA A 423 3.20 14.83 3.26
N ASP A 424 3.54 14.79 1.96
CA ASP A 424 4.31 13.70 1.35
C ASP A 424 5.71 13.52 1.97
N ARG A 425 6.40 14.62 2.31
CA ARG A 425 7.70 14.54 3.00
C ARG A 425 7.58 14.03 4.44
N VAL A 426 6.51 14.37 5.15
CA VAL A 426 6.24 13.79 6.47
C VAL A 426 6.11 12.27 6.34
N MET A 427 5.33 11.79 5.36
CA MET A 427 5.14 10.36 5.10
C MET A 427 6.43 9.63 4.72
N THR A 428 7.25 10.21 3.84
CA THR A 428 8.37 9.50 3.19
C THR A 428 9.72 9.74 3.84
N SER A 429 9.87 10.82 4.61
CA SER A 429 11.16 11.30 5.11
C SER A 429 11.15 11.53 6.62
N SER A 430 10.20 10.91 7.34
CA SER A 430 10.12 10.92 8.80
C SER A 430 9.52 9.62 9.35
N ALA A 431 9.62 9.40 10.66
CA ALA A 431 8.93 8.31 11.35
C ALA A 431 7.52 8.71 11.86
N HIS A 432 6.99 9.85 11.41
CA HIS A 432 5.77 10.46 11.93
C HIS A 432 4.69 10.54 10.86
N VAL A 433 3.43 10.59 11.30
CA VAL A 433 2.26 10.76 10.41
C VAL A 433 1.84 12.23 10.30
N MET A 434 1.93 13.01 11.39
CA MET A 434 1.40 14.38 11.39
C MET A 434 2.37 15.35 12.09
N MET A 435 2.60 16.51 11.47
CA MET A 435 3.37 17.62 12.05
C MET A 435 2.56 18.92 12.01
N VAL A 436 2.79 19.85 12.94
CA VAL A 436 2.00 21.09 13.02
C VAL A 436 2.85 22.34 13.19
N GLY A 437 2.34 23.46 12.66
CA GLY A 437 2.86 24.81 12.88
C GLY A 437 4.35 24.96 12.57
N ALA A 438 5.07 25.67 13.44
CA ALA A 438 6.48 25.98 13.27
C ALA A 438 7.39 24.74 13.19
N GLY A 439 7.04 23.63 13.86
CA GLY A 439 7.79 22.39 13.76
C GLY A 439 7.71 21.77 12.36
N ALA A 440 6.52 21.81 11.75
CA ALA A 440 6.32 21.38 10.36
C ALA A 440 7.09 22.27 9.37
N GLU A 441 7.15 23.59 9.60
CA GLU A 441 7.92 24.51 8.74
C GLU A 441 9.44 24.34 8.89
N ALA A 442 9.93 24.02 10.09
CA ALA A 442 11.33 23.67 10.32
C ALA A 442 11.71 22.40 9.55
N PHE A 443 10.86 21.37 9.61
CA PHE A 443 11.03 20.16 8.81
C PHE A 443 10.96 20.47 7.30
N ALA A 444 10.03 21.32 6.85
CA ALA A 444 9.95 21.74 5.45
C ALA A 444 11.26 22.37 4.94
N HIS A 445 11.90 23.18 5.78
CA HIS A 445 13.21 23.78 5.48
C HIS A 445 14.30 22.70 5.36
N GLU A 446 14.34 21.72 6.26
CA GLU A 446 15.29 20.58 6.18
C GLU A 446 15.10 19.75 4.91
N GLN A 447 13.85 19.53 4.51
CA GLN A 447 13.47 18.83 3.28
C GLN A 447 13.61 19.69 2.02
N LYS A 448 14.13 20.92 2.15
CA LYS A 448 14.39 21.86 1.05
C LYS A 448 13.15 22.17 0.21
N LEU A 449 12.00 22.28 0.85
CA LEU A 449 10.76 22.73 0.21
C LEU A 449 10.72 24.27 0.12
N ASP A 450 9.98 24.76 -0.87
CA ASP A 450 9.82 26.20 -1.10
C ASP A 450 9.01 26.86 0.02
N LEU A 451 9.70 27.71 0.79
CA LEU A 451 9.09 28.60 1.77
C LEU A 451 8.91 29.99 1.14
N VAL A 452 7.68 30.49 1.14
CA VAL A 452 7.28 31.78 0.58
C VAL A 452 7.00 32.80 1.68
N ASP A 453 7.01 34.08 1.30
CA ASP A 453 6.44 35.13 2.12
C ASP A 453 4.92 34.92 2.22
N PRO A 454 4.28 35.05 3.40
CA PRO A 454 2.85 34.85 3.57
C PRO A 454 1.95 35.68 2.63
N SER A 455 2.45 36.81 2.11
CA SER A 455 1.73 37.60 1.10
C SER A 455 1.45 36.85 -0.20
N TYR A 456 2.18 35.78 -0.50
CA TYR A 456 1.93 34.90 -1.65
C TYR A 456 0.51 34.31 -1.63
N PHE A 457 0.02 33.93 -0.45
CA PHE A 457 -1.27 33.26 -0.30
C PHE A 457 -2.46 34.22 -0.44
N ARG A 458 -2.22 35.53 -0.26
CA ARG A 458 -3.25 36.56 -0.26
C ARG A 458 -3.85 36.74 -1.65
N THR A 459 -5.18 36.76 -1.69
CA THR A 459 -5.95 37.35 -2.80
C THR A 459 -6.90 38.39 -2.26
N GLU A 460 -7.18 39.43 -3.06
CA GLU A 460 -8.07 40.50 -2.63
C GLU A 460 -9.50 39.98 -2.41
N ARG A 461 -9.96 39.03 -3.24
CA ARG A 461 -11.24 38.35 -3.09
C ARG A 461 -11.42 37.71 -1.71
N ARG A 462 -10.43 36.94 -1.25
CA ARG A 462 -10.47 36.27 0.06
C ARG A 462 -10.33 37.25 1.22
N TRP A 463 -9.56 38.32 1.04
CA TRP A 463 -9.46 39.38 2.03
C TRP A 463 -10.81 40.07 2.26
N GLN A 464 -11.52 40.41 1.19
CA GLN A 464 -12.85 41.01 1.29
C GLN A 464 -13.88 40.06 1.92
N GLN A 465 -13.76 38.74 1.71
CA GLN A 465 -14.57 37.75 2.43
C GLN A 465 -14.35 37.81 3.94
N LEU A 466 -13.10 37.93 4.40
CA LEU A 466 -12.81 38.13 5.83
C LEU A 466 -13.43 39.43 6.35
N GLN A 467 -13.26 40.54 5.64
CA GLN A 467 -13.80 41.83 6.09
C GLN A 467 -15.32 41.77 6.28
N ARG A 468 -16.05 41.14 5.34
CA ARG A 468 -17.49 40.91 5.47
C ARG A 468 -17.84 40.02 6.66
N ALA A 469 -17.07 38.95 6.89
CA ALA A 469 -17.29 38.05 8.02
C ALA A 469 -17.09 38.77 9.37
N LEU A 470 -16.02 39.57 9.50
CA LEU A 470 -15.76 40.40 10.69
C LEU A 470 -16.84 41.46 10.90
N GLU A 471 -17.33 42.10 9.83
CA GLU A 471 -18.41 43.07 9.92
C GLU A 471 -19.73 42.41 10.37
N ALA A 472 -20.05 41.24 9.84
CA ALA A 472 -21.22 40.46 10.24
C ALA A 472 -21.14 40.03 11.72
N GLU A 473 -19.97 39.55 12.16
CA GLU A 473 -19.70 39.18 13.56
C GLU A 473 -19.87 40.37 14.50
N ARG A 474 -19.41 41.57 14.12
CA ARG A 474 -19.58 42.80 14.91
C ARG A 474 -21.03 43.27 15.00
N LYS A 475 -21.85 42.99 13.98
CA LYS A 475 -23.28 43.35 13.95
C LYS A 475 -24.15 42.33 14.70
N ALA A 476 -23.71 41.08 14.83
CA ALA A 476 -24.38 40.07 15.64
C ALA A 476 -24.22 40.40 17.14
N GLN A 477 -25.32 40.35 17.91
CA GLN A 477 -25.26 40.59 19.36
C GLN A 477 -24.40 39.53 20.08
N PRO A 478 -23.73 39.85 21.21
CA PRO A 478 -22.70 39.00 21.83
C PRO A 478 -23.13 37.62 22.35
N GLN A 479 -24.41 37.25 22.23
CA GLN A 479 -24.97 35.99 22.74
C GLN A 479 -25.67 35.14 21.67
N ALA A 480 -25.65 35.53 20.39
CA ALA A 480 -26.25 34.75 19.30
C ALA A 480 -25.19 33.88 18.59
N SER A 481 -24.83 32.79 19.28
CA SER A 481 -24.27 31.55 18.73
C SER A 481 -22.84 31.55 18.14
N VAL A 482 -22.05 30.65 18.70
CA VAL A 482 -20.86 30.07 18.05
C VAL A 482 -21.26 28.83 17.22
N LEU A 483 -22.59 28.56 17.07
CA LEU A 483 -23.11 27.29 16.56
C LEU A 483 -24.47 27.38 15.80
N THR A 484 -25.09 28.54 15.56
CA THR A 484 -26.34 28.64 14.78
C THR A 484 -26.12 29.28 13.40
N GLY A 485 -25.86 28.42 12.41
CA GLY A 485 -26.69 28.28 11.20
C GLY A 485 -26.73 29.37 10.10
N ASP A 486 -26.61 30.66 10.40
CA ASP A 486 -27.08 31.67 9.42
C ASP A 486 -25.98 32.43 8.67
N ALA A 487 -24.71 32.30 9.05
CA ALA A 487 -23.57 32.75 8.27
C ALA A 487 -22.87 31.53 7.67
N ARG A 488 -23.35 31.03 6.52
CA ARG A 488 -22.75 29.86 5.85
C ARG A 488 -21.25 30.11 5.64
N PRO A 489 -20.36 29.43 6.39
CA PRO A 489 -18.92 29.61 6.20
C PRO A 489 -18.57 29.02 4.83
N TYR A 490 -17.94 29.78 3.96
CA TYR A 490 -17.52 29.24 2.66
C TYR A 490 -16.44 28.18 2.86
N PHE A 491 -16.78 26.90 2.63
CA PHE A 491 -15.93 25.73 2.83
C PHE A 491 -15.27 25.28 1.51
N GLY A 492 -14.25 25.99 1.04
CA GLY A 492 -13.45 25.49 -0.08
C GLY A 492 -12.35 24.55 0.41
N THR A 493 -12.25 23.34 -0.12
CA THR A 493 -11.10 22.44 0.10
C THR A 493 -10.77 21.82 -1.25
N VAL A 494 -9.50 21.61 -1.55
CA VAL A 494 -9.09 20.90 -2.79
C VAL A 494 -8.65 19.49 -2.45
N GLY A 495 -8.76 18.58 -3.42
CA GLY A 495 -8.31 17.22 -3.22
C GLY A 495 -8.32 16.40 -4.47
N ALA A 496 -7.66 15.25 -4.40
CA ALA A 496 -7.51 14.31 -5.49
C ALA A 496 -7.51 12.88 -4.97
N VAL A 497 -8.08 11.96 -5.76
CA VAL A 497 -7.97 10.51 -5.60
C VAL A 497 -7.55 9.91 -6.93
N ALA A 498 -6.65 8.94 -6.91
CA ALA A 498 -6.13 8.33 -8.13
C ALA A 498 -6.02 6.81 -8.00
N LEU A 499 -6.21 6.13 -9.12
CA LEU A 499 -5.95 4.71 -9.35
C LEU A 499 -4.92 4.61 -10.47
N ASP A 500 -3.78 4.00 -10.19
CA ASP A 500 -2.69 3.83 -11.16
C ASP A 500 -2.80 2.53 -11.96
N ALA A 501 -1.86 2.35 -12.90
CA ALA A 501 -1.78 1.16 -13.74
C ALA A 501 -1.48 -0.13 -12.94
N ASP A 502 -1.07 0.00 -11.67
CA ASP A 502 -0.79 -1.10 -10.77
C ASP A 502 -2.02 -1.52 -9.95
N GLY A 503 -3.14 -0.81 -10.13
CA GLY A 503 -4.34 -0.97 -9.34
C GLY A 503 -4.19 -0.43 -7.93
N LEU A 504 -3.23 0.46 -7.68
CA LEU A 504 -2.99 1.06 -6.38
C LEU A 504 -3.69 2.41 -6.28
N LEU A 505 -4.25 2.66 -5.10
CA LEU A 505 -5.03 3.85 -4.79
C LEU A 505 -4.22 4.83 -3.94
N ALA A 506 -4.44 6.13 -4.17
CA ALA A 506 -3.95 7.17 -3.29
C ALA A 506 -4.98 8.28 -3.14
N ALA A 507 -4.93 9.00 -2.01
CA ALA A 507 -5.75 10.16 -1.73
C ALA A 507 -4.91 11.32 -1.19
N GLY A 508 -5.35 12.54 -1.45
CA GLY A 508 -4.80 13.73 -0.84
C GLY A 508 -5.82 14.87 -0.78
N THR A 509 -5.69 15.71 0.24
CA THR A 509 -6.58 16.84 0.50
C THR A 509 -5.77 18.02 1.03
N SER A 510 -6.08 19.25 0.60
CA SER A 510 -5.39 20.48 1.02
C SER A 510 -6.40 21.63 1.19
N THR A 511 -6.21 22.48 2.19
CA THR A 511 -7.15 23.56 2.53
C THR A 511 -6.50 24.76 3.22
N GLY A 512 -7.11 25.94 3.07
CA GLY A 512 -6.91 27.09 3.96
C GLY A 512 -7.80 27.05 5.22
N GLY A 513 -8.71 26.07 5.33
CA GLY A 513 -9.69 25.96 6.39
C GLY A 513 -10.95 26.80 6.10
N MET A 514 -11.54 27.40 7.13
CA MET A 514 -12.73 28.25 7.00
C MET A 514 -12.40 29.73 7.20
N THR A 515 -13.14 30.60 6.52
CA THR A 515 -13.00 32.06 6.71
C THR A 515 -13.30 32.43 8.16
N ASN A 516 -12.51 33.34 8.73
CA ASN A 516 -12.63 33.81 10.11
C ASN A 516 -12.37 32.71 11.17
N LYS A 517 -11.62 31.64 10.83
CA LYS A 517 -11.22 30.62 11.80
C LYS A 517 -10.33 31.22 12.91
N ARG A 518 -10.48 30.72 14.14
CA ARG A 518 -9.79 31.23 15.34
C ARG A 518 -8.80 30.19 15.89
N TYR A 519 -7.79 30.69 16.62
CA TYR A 519 -6.95 29.93 17.56
C TYR A 519 -6.23 28.69 17.00
N GLY A 520 -5.89 28.70 15.70
CA GLY A 520 -5.26 27.55 15.05
C GLY A 520 -6.23 26.38 14.81
N ARG A 521 -7.53 26.65 14.60
CA ARG A 521 -8.53 25.64 14.25
C ARG A 521 -8.04 24.77 13.09
N VAL A 522 -8.07 23.46 13.32
CA VAL A 522 -7.76 22.42 12.34
C VAL A 522 -9.05 21.77 11.86
N GLY A 523 -9.21 21.65 10.54
CA GLY A 523 -10.35 20.99 9.90
C GLY A 523 -10.14 19.49 9.69
N ASP A 524 -10.96 18.92 8.82
CA ASP A 524 -10.96 17.50 8.44
C ASP A 524 -9.79 17.12 7.51
N ALA A 525 -9.37 18.05 6.63
CA ALA A 525 -8.38 17.78 5.59
C ALA A 525 -7.07 17.11 6.08
N PRO A 526 -6.40 17.57 7.18
CA PRO A 526 -5.17 16.92 7.63
C PRO A 526 -5.41 15.72 8.55
N ILE A 527 -6.67 15.38 8.85
CA ILE A 527 -7.01 14.29 9.78
C ILE A 527 -7.30 13.04 8.95
N ILE A 528 -6.36 12.09 8.99
CA ILE A 528 -6.50 10.79 8.34
C ILE A 528 -7.75 10.08 8.85
N GLY A 529 -8.64 9.72 7.92
CA GLY A 529 -9.94 9.10 8.19
C GLY A 529 -11.10 10.08 8.27
N ALA A 530 -10.87 11.39 8.37
CA ALA A 530 -11.92 12.40 8.31
C ALA A 530 -12.04 12.98 6.88
N GLY A 531 -11.06 13.78 6.46
CA GLY A 531 -11.03 14.42 5.14
C GLY A 531 -10.25 13.63 4.09
N THR A 532 -9.24 12.86 4.49
CA THR A 532 -8.39 12.06 3.58
C THR A 532 -8.32 10.62 4.03
N TRP A 533 -8.57 9.68 3.12
CA TRP A 533 -8.36 8.25 3.37
C TRP A 533 -8.05 7.51 2.08
N ALA A 534 -7.13 6.54 2.14
CA ALA A 534 -6.96 5.55 1.09
C ALA A 534 -6.62 4.19 1.71
N ASP A 535 -7.22 3.13 1.17
CA ASP A 535 -6.81 1.75 1.39
C ASP A 535 -6.85 0.99 0.05
N ALA A 536 -6.56 -0.30 0.09
CA ALA A 536 -6.50 -1.13 -1.11
C ALA A 536 -7.83 -1.25 -1.88
N ARG A 537 -8.96 -0.82 -1.31
CA ARG A 537 -10.29 -0.94 -1.91
C ARG A 537 -10.90 0.41 -2.29
N CYS A 538 -10.53 1.48 -1.59
CA CYS A 538 -11.20 2.76 -1.70
C CYS A 538 -10.27 3.94 -1.34
N ALA A 539 -10.39 5.04 -2.08
CA ALA A 539 -9.76 6.33 -1.79
C ALA A 539 -10.81 7.44 -1.76
N VAL A 540 -10.70 8.34 -0.79
CA VAL A 540 -11.65 9.43 -0.55
C VAL A 540 -10.92 10.73 -0.20
N SER A 541 -11.40 11.83 -0.80
CA SER A 541 -11.09 13.20 -0.37
C SER A 541 -12.38 13.98 -0.12
N GLY A 542 -12.51 14.54 1.08
CA GLY A 542 -13.68 15.28 1.56
C GLY A 542 -13.54 16.80 1.42
N THR A 543 -14.69 17.48 1.34
CA THR A 543 -14.77 18.94 1.38
C THR A 543 -16.09 19.40 2.00
N GLY A 544 -16.04 20.23 3.04
CA GLY A 544 -17.24 20.75 3.66
C GLY A 544 -16.99 21.29 5.05
N TRP A 545 -18.01 21.22 5.91
CA TRP A 545 -17.88 21.63 7.30
C TRP A 545 -17.10 20.60 8.12
N GLY A 546 -15.78 20.80 8.19
CA GLY A 546 -14.81 19.85 8.74
C GLY A 546 -15.13 19.29 10.13
N GLU A 547 -15.74 20.05 11.04
CA GLU A 547 -16.16 19.56 12.37
C GLU A 547 -17.07 18.33 12.29
N TYR A 548 -17.96 18.25 11.28
CA TYR A 548 -18.85 17.10 11.09
C TYR A 548 -18.14 15.92 10.46
N TYR A 549 -17.21 16.18 9.53
CA TYR A 549 -16.39 15.16 8.89
C TYR A 549 -15.48 14.46 9.90
N ILE A 550 -14.88 15.22 10.82
CA ILE A 550 -14.08 14.68 11.94
C ILE A 550 -14.95 13.80 12.84
N ARG A 551 -16.11 14.31 13.27
CA ARG A 551 -17.02 13.57 14.18
C ARG A 551 -17.56 12.27 13.58
N ALA A 552 -17.74 12.24 12.27
CA ALA A 552 -18.24 11.07 11.55
C ALA A 552 -17.12 10.12 11.07
N ALA A 553 -15.84 10.52 11.17
CA ALA A 553 -14.74 9.86 10.47
C ALA A 553 -15.10 9.60 8.99
N ALA A 554 -15.59 10.65 8.31
CA ALA A 554 -16.36 10.51 7.07
C ALA A 554 -15.64 9.71 5.97
N ALA A 555 -14.38 10.05 5.66
CA ALA A 555 -13.60 9.35 4.63
C ALA A 555 -13.38 7.87 4.98
N HIS A 556 -13.05 7.57 6.24
CA HIS A 556 -12.89 6.19 6.70
C HIS A 556 -14.21 5.42 6.70
N GLU A 557 -15.32 6.02 7.12
CA GLU A 557 -16.64 5.38 7.15
C GLU A 557 -17.10 4.97 5.74
N ILE A 558 -16.84 5.80 4.72
CA ILE A 558 -17.13 5.45 3.31
C ILE A 558 -16.35 4.18 2.93
N CYS A 559 -15.03 4.17 3.11
CA CYS A 559 -14.21 3.02 2.73
C CYS A 559 -14.44 1.79 3.64
N ALA A 560 -14.85 1.99 4.91
CA ALA A 560 -15.25 0.91 5.81
C ALA A 560 -16.52 0.21 5.32
N ARG A 561 -17.50 0.94 4.76
CA ARG A 561 -18.69 0.33 4.14
C ARG A 561 -18.32 -0.51 2.92
N VAL A 562 -17.44 0.00 2.06
CA VAL A 562 -16.91 -0.76 0.91
C VAL A 562 -16.19 -2.02 1.40
N ARG A 563 -15.30 -1.89 2.39
CA ARG A 563 -14.46 -2.98 2.89
C ARG A 563 -15.23 -4.04 3.69
N LEU A 564 -16.11 -3.62 4.60
CA LEU A 564 -16.77 -4.50 5.57
C LEU A 564 -18.13 -5.02 5.08
N ARG A 565 -18.87 -4.24 4.30
CA ARG A 565 -20.19 -4.60 3.79
C ARG A 565 -20.20 -4.97 2.31
N GLY A 566 -19.15 -4.63 1.57
CA GLY A 566 -19.14 -4.78 0.12
C GLY A 566 -20.08 -3.80 -0.59
N ASP A 567 -20.41 -2.67 0.05
CA ASP A 567 -21.26 -1.64 -0.58
C ASP A 567 -20.55 -1.07 -1.84
N ASP A 568 -21.31 -0.80 -2.90
CA ASP A 568 -20.83 -0.03 -4.06
C ASP A 568 -20.36 1.36 -3.62
N ILE A 569 -19.28 1.87 -4.22
CA ILE A 569 -18.63 3.12 -3.75
C ILE A 569 -19.59 4.31 -3.72
N ARG A 570 -20.51 4.41 -4.69
CA ARG A 570 -21.52 5.46 -4.72
C ARG A 570 -22.53 5.28 -3.59
N ILE A 571 -23.02 4.06 -3.36
CA ILE A 571 -23.96 3.78 -2.26
C ILE A 571 -23.31 4.10 -0.92
N ALA A 572 -22.05 3.71 -0.74
CA ALA A 572 -21.28 4.00 0.47
C ALA A 572 -21.10 5.51 0.67
N SER A 573 -20.72 6.23 -0.40
CA SER A 573 -20.45 7.65 -0.35
C SER A 573 -21.71 8.49 -0.14
N ASP A 574 -22.82 8.16 -0.81
CA ASP A 574 -24.12 8.83 -0.65
C ASP A 574 -24.66 8.64 0.76
N ALA A 575 -24.51 7.45 1.35
CA ALA A 575 -24.96 7.17 2.71
C ALA A 575 -24.24 8.02 3.76
N VAL A 576 -22.98 8.41 3.52
CA VAL A 576 -22.23 9.26 4.44
C VAL A 576 -22.48 10.73 4.14
N ILE A 577 -22.26 11.15 2.90
CA ILE A 577 -22.27 12.57 2.52
C ILE A 577 -23.69 13.12 2.41
N ASP A 578 -24.66 12.37 1.89
CA ASP A 578 -26.02 12.89 1.70
C ASP A 578 -26.98 12.52 2.84
N GLN A 579 -26.57 11.66 3.78
CA GLN A 579 -27.42 11.24 4.91
C GLN A 579 -26.77 11.51 6.27
N LEU A 580 -25.62 10.90 6.57
CA LEU A 580 -25.00 11.00 7.90
C LEU A 580 -24.56 12.42 8.24
N ILE A 581 -23.87 13.10 7.30
CA ILE A 581 -23.37 14.47 7.50
C ILE A 581 -24.53 15.48 7.67
N PRO A 582 -25.53 15.53 6.77
CA PRO A 582 -26.72 16.37 6.95
C PRO A 582 -27.52 16.04 8.21
N GLY A 583 -27.66 14.75 8.53
CA GLY A 583 -28.36 14.30 9.74
C GLY A 583 -27.72 14.80 11.03
N ALA A 584 -26.40 15.09 11.01
CA ALA A 584 -25.69 15.70 12.11
C ALA A 584 -25.76 17.24 12.11
N GLY A 585 -26.18 17.87 11.01
CA GLY A 585 -26.23 19.32 10.82
C GLY A 585 -25.07 19.90 10.00
N GLY A 586 -24.26 19.06 9.36
CA GLY A 586 -23.18 19.49 8.46
C GLY A 586 -23.57 19.50 6.99
N ASP A 587 -22.74 20.13 6.17
CA ASP A 587 -22.86 20.15 4.71
C ASP A 587 -21.48 19.95 4.04
N GLY A 588 -21.49 19.64 2.74
CA GLY A 588 -20.29 19.42 1.94
C GLY A 588 -20.47 18.46 0.77
N GLY A 589 -19.35 17.86 0.37
CA GLY A 589 -19.20 16.85 -0.65
C GLY A 589 -17.95 15.98 -0.44
N ALA A 590 -17.72 15.07 -1.36
CA ALA A 590 -16.50 14.29 -1.46
C ALA A 590 -16.26 13.81 -2.89
N ILE A 591 -15.03 13.39 -3.17
CA ILE A 591 -14.73 12.48 -4.28
C ILE A 591 -14.35 11.13 -3.70
N ALA A 592 -14.82 10.06 -4.32
CA ALA A 592 -14.53 8.69 -3.92
C ALA A 592 -14.19 7.84 -5.16
N LEU A 593 -13.21 6.95 -5.03
CA LEU A 593 -12.73 6.07 -6.09
C LEU A 593 -12.51 4.67 -5.52
N ASP A 594 -13.07 3.65 -6.16
CA ASP A 594 -12.83 2.24 -5.80
C ASP A 594 -11.68 1.62 -6.61
N ALA A 595 -11.21 0.45 -6.15
CA ALA A 595 -10.16 -0.31 -6.82
C ALA A 595 -10.55 -0.87 -8.21
N ASN A 596 -11.83 -0.74 -8.61
CA ASN A 596 -12.29 -1.08 -9.96
C ASN A 596 -12.33 0.14 -10.88
N GLY A 597 -11.93 1.32 -10.38
CA GLY A 597 -11.94 2.59 -11.11
C GLY A 597 -13.31 3.25 -11.22
N ARG A 598 -14.28 2.86 -10.38
CA ARG A 598 -15.56 3.58 -10.27
C ARG A 598 -15.37 4.84 -9.45
N VAL A 599 -15.82 5.96 -10.00
CA VAL A 599 -15.77 7.29 -9.36
C VAL A 599 -17.15 7.66 -8.85
N ALA A 600 -17.22 8.30 -7.67
CA ALA A 600 -18.41 8.94 -7.15
C ALA A 600 -18.10 10.39 -6.71
N PHE A 601 -19.10 11.26 -6.90
CA PHE A 601 -19.06 12.68 -6.55
C PHE A 601 -20.28 13.06 -5.69
N PRO A 602 -20.47 12.51 -4.48
CA PRO A 602 -21.60 12.91 -3.63
C PRO A 602 -21.41 14.33 -3.10
N PHE A 603 -22.48 15.11 -3.04
CA PHE A 603 -22.51 16.42 -2.37
C PHE A 603 -23.93 16.87 -2.09
N ASN A 604 -24.11 17.50 -0.93
CA ASN A 604 -25.39 18.03 -0.45
C ASN A 604 -25.48 19.57 -0.57
N THR A 605 -24.47 20.22 -1.15
CA THR A 605 -24.43 21.67 -1.41
C THR A 605 -25.00 22.05 -2.79
N PRO A 606 -25.22 23.36 -3.09
CA PRO A 606 -25.67 23.80 -4.42
C PRO A 606 -24.68 23.50 -5.56
N GLY A 607 -23.38 23.50 -5.25
CA GLY A 607 -22.33 23.14 -6.21
C GLY A 607 -21.07 22.63 -5.52
N MET A 608 -20.26 21.93 -6.30
CA MET A 608 -18.93 21.42 -5.96
C MET A 608 -18.08 21.40 -7.24
N TYR A 609 -16.97 22.14 -7.24
CA TYR A 609 -15.97 22.05 -8.32
C TYR A 609 -15.44 20.62 -8.36
N ARG A 610 -15.63 19.92 -9.47
CA ARG A 610 -15.27 18.51 -9.59
C ARG A 610 -14.86 18.14 -11.00
N GLY A 611 -14.06 17.10 -11.12
CA GLY A 611 -13.75 16.52 -12.41
C GLY A 611 -12.99 15.21 -12.32
N TRP A 612 -12.89 14.51 -13.45
CA TRP A 612 -12.09 13.32 -13.60
C TRP A 612 -11.45 13.23 -14.98
N ILE A 613 -10.43 12.38 -15.10
CA ILE A 613 -9.75 12.04 -16.35
C ILE A 613 -9.37 10.57 -16.31
N GLY A 614 -9.68 9.85 -17.39
CA GLY A 614 -9.38 8.43 -17.55
C GLY A 614 -8.24 8.18 -18.51
N ALA A 615 -8.10 6.93 -18.95
CA ALA A 615 -7.07 6.51 -19.89
C ALA A 615 -7.14 7.20 -21.27
N ASP A 616 -8.28 7.79 -21.64
CA ASP A 616 -8.48 8.55 -22.87
C ASP A 616 -7.80 9.93 -22.86
N GLY A 617 -7.36 10.40 -21.68
CA GLY A 617 -6.74 11.71 -21.49
C GLY A 617 -7.70 12.89 -21.70
N VAL A 618 -9.01 12.67 -21.65
CA VAL A 618 -10.03 13.71 -21.79
C VAL A 618 -10.48 14.18 -20.39
N PRO A 619 -10.24 15.45 -20.01
CA PRO A 619 -10.76 15.99 -18.75
C PRO A 619 -12.28 16.19 -18.83
N HIS A 620 -13.00 15.71 -17.83
CA HIS A 620 -14.42 15.96 -17.61
C HIS A 620 -14.58 16.82 -16.35
N VAL A 621 -15.19 18.00 -16.46
CA VAL A 621 -15.32 18.95 -15.33
C VAL A 621 -16.75 19.49 -15.20
N ALA A 622 -17.21 19.64 -13.96
CA ALA A 622 -18.51 20.16 -13.61
C ALA A 622 -18.44 20.97 -12.30
N VAL A 623 -19.42 21.86 -12.08
CA VAL A 623 -19.44 22.72 -10.87
C VAL A 623 -20.78 22.65 -10.17
N PHE A 624 -21.88 22.89 -10.87
CA PHE A 624 -23.20 22.95 -10.23
C PHE A 624 -23.86 21.57 -10.13
N ARG A 625 -24.90 21.47 -9.31
CA ARG A 625 -25.70 20.24 -9.15
C ARG A 625 -26.35 19.79 -10.46
N GLU A 626 -26.76 20.74 -11.29
CA GLU A 626 -27.43 20.46 -12.57
C GLU A 626 -26.44 20.16 -13.70
N ASP A 627 -25.15 20.41 -13.50
CA ASP A 627 -24.13 20.11 -14.52
C ASP A 627 -23.97 18.59 -14.64
N GLU A 628 -24.25 18.05 -15.83
CA GLU A 628 -23.99 16.64 -16.14
C GLU A 628 -22.49 16.37 -16.22
N ILE A 629 -22.04 15.28 -15.60
CA ILE A 629 -20.69 14.74 -15.74
C ILE A 629 -20.80 13.25 -16.02
N VAL A 630 -20.48 12.86 -17.26
CA VAL A 630 -20.45 11.44 -17.65
C VAL A 630 -19.33 10.77 -16.86
N LEU A 631 -19.62 9.65 -16.20
CA LEU A 631 -18.65 8.88 -15.42
C LEU A 631 -17.86 7.90 -16.30
N PRO A 632 -16.71 7.37 -15.82
CA PRO A 632 -15.87 6.45 -16.60
C PRO A 632 -16.61 5.19 -17.10
N ASP A 633 -17.66 4.78 -16.41
CA ASP A 633 -18.49 3.63 -16.75
C ASP A 633 -19.70 3.97 -17.64
N GLY A 634 -19.74 5.20 -18.17
CA GLY A 634 -20.76 5.68 -19.10
C GLY A 634 -22.09 6.09 -18.45
N ARG A 635 -22.13 6.21 -17.11
CA ARG A 635 -23.30 6.65 -16.35
C ARG A 635 -23.40 8.15 -16.15
#